data_AF-A0A4P9TBJ6-F1
#
_entry.id   AF-A0A4P9TBJ6-F1
#
_cell.length_a   1.000
_cell.length_b   1.000
_cell.length_c   1.000
_cell.angle_alpha   90.00
_cell.angle_beta   90.00
_cell.angle_gamma   90.00
#
_symmetry.space_group_name_H-M   'P 1'
#
loop_
_entity.id
_entity.type
_entity.pdbx_description
1 polymer ?
#
loop_
_entity_poly.entity_id
_entity_poly.type
_entity_poly.pdbx_seq_one_letter_code
_entity_poly.pdbx_strand_id
1 'polypeptide(L)'
;MDWTTTINLGGFGNSAEMEWETVKSWDSFTNYFDGAVHIDAVTYCESPELLLDLFDRSDSQLGGMDVLVGNREEYQSSVDDASVARQLERYYREDKLIVRLKNRKVVHSKLYRIVKEDEQVTLIAGSANLSYNSWKNQTNSVVVFRTEAGSQLDQQFQQWIDDHRERYADEVFMEDLAEELEALDDEEEKERRIELWIDNRDTQLSEQGEIHANVGDELEELGNEVDRVVSVSDDPDEADEVVTIEPEEPAGENGSDSVAPDADDGVSNGGEPTPEGVTAAKTPEYTITLSTQGYENDGYVDQMKNDLKRRGADVGADAITTPVEGYTNYLQTQYDVPKMWVDEDVGRVHLQHGEHHRILTADHEPSPEVLDAALENIEDYVETIDRWGETNNPRAVKAHMYEGILYGLWAPFVNLYARQFYGSVTLDNALQYLYIFGESDAGKDKFSEFVLRLVSDDLVRGGADADDVGKNQIRSLRNIDTVFPYVVSDISKQKIERIDTLRNFWQDSWHPSNEVAYPTVIFTSNDSRPNDWFRNRAKMLHFDVAFPSNPEDEGFYKAQEDLNEILDARNPIFSYVSRRILDDEMYLDAGGTVDDVRQVFLDFYEQAGREQPKYFPEEPANRRFNIGKRKWRQACERGDVEFERREDHLIADFDLEPHELYSYRKTLPTKMRPEKSGRNIIVKNPDDFEEWLDMDDLTANDEDSSSGILGRLLG
;
A
#
# COMPACT_ATOMS: atom_id res chain seq x y z
N MET A 1 -23.32 37.73 50.54
CA MET A 1 -24.50 38.62 50.77
C MET A 1 -25.47 38.13 49.73
N ASP A 2 -26.39 37.25 50.11
CA ASP A 2 -27.36 36.67 49.19
C ASP A 2 -28.43 37.73 48.93
N TRP A 3 -28.51 38.19 47.69
CA TRP A 3 -29.56 39.10 47.25
C TRP A 3 -30.61 38.29 46.50
N THR A 4 -31.32 37.39 47.20
CA THR A 4 -32.51 36.73 46.62
C THR A 4 -33.62 37.77 46.49
N THR A 5 -33.94 38.15 45.25
CA THR A 5 -35.03 39.08 44.96
C THR A 5 -36.03 38.38 44.05
N THR A 6 -37.27 38.18 44.52
CA THR A 6 -38.36 37.75 43.65
C THR A 6 -38.73 38.91 42.73
N ILE A 7 -38.24 38.90 41.50
CA ILE A 7 -38.59 39.90 40.49
C ILE A 7 -39.84 39.40 39.78
N ASN A 8 -40.97 40.05 40.01
CA ASN A 8 -42.18 39.80 39.25
C ASN A 8 -42.03 40.48 37.87
N LEU A 9 -41.49 39.75 36.91
CA LEU A 9 -41.31 40.18 35.52
C LEU A 9 -42.69 40.29 34.87
N GLY A 10 -43.38 41.41 35.13
CA GLY A 10 -44.74 41.66 34.65
C GLY A 10 -44.83 41.44 33.14
N GLY A 11 -45.57 40.40 32.75
CA GLY A 11 -45.74 39.97 31.36
C GLY A 11 -45.36 38.51 31.09
N PHE A 12 -44.56 37.86 31.95
CA PHE A 12 -43.94 36.55 31.67
C PHE A 12 -44.63 35.30 32.27
N GLY A 13 -45.69 35.44 33.09
CA GLY A 13 -46.44 34.31 33.68
C GLY A 13 -45.67 33.50 34.73
N ASN A 14 -46.31 33.24 35.89
CA ASN A 14 -45.75 32.70 37.14
C ASN A 14 -44.47 33.42 37.65
N SER A 15 -44.28 33.48 38.98
CA SER A 15 -43.14 34.19 39.58
C SER A 15 -41.85 33.41 39.34
N ALA A 16 -40.89 34.00 38.62
CA ALA A 16 -39.53 33.47 38.55
C ALA A 16 -38.69 34.03 39.71
N GLU A 17 -37.90 33.18 40.34
CA GLU A 17 -36.91 33.61 41.33
C GLU A 17 -35.59 33.90 40.61
N MET A 18 -34.98 35.06 40.88
CA MET A 18 -33.72 35.47 40.29
C MET A 18 -32.69 35.74 41.38
N GLU A 19 -31.50 35.16 41.22
CA GLU A 19 -30.39 35.28 42.16
C GLU A 19 -29.10 35.62 41.43
N TRP A 20 -28.31 36.52 42.02
CA TRP A 20 -26.93 36.80 41.58
C TRP A 20 -25.99 36.02 42.49
N GLU A 21 -25.28 35.06 41.91
CA GLU A 21 -24.44 34.15 42.67
C GLU A 21 -22.98 34.22 42.25
N THR A 22 -22.11 34.09 43.24
CA THR A 22 -20.67 33.99 43.05
C THR A 22 -20.24 32.55 43.23
N VAL A 23 -19.86 31.90 42.12
CA VAL A 23 -19.50 30.48 42.10
C VAL A 23 -17.98 30.35 42.16
N LYS A 24 -17.49 29.65 43.18
CA LYS A 24 -16.07 29.64 43.55
C LYS A 24 -15.36 28.32 43.25
N SER A 25 -16.10 27.26 42.96
CA SER A 25 -15.55 25.95 42.61
C SER A 25 -16.47 25.22 41.63
N TRP A 26 -15.89 24.27 40.90
CA TRP A 26 -16.61 23.33 40.04
C TRP A 26 -17.76 22.65 40.79
N ASP A 27 -17.49 22.09 41.98
CA ASP A 27 -18.53 21.44 42.80
C ASP A 27 -19.70 22.37 43.15
N SER A 28 -19.43 23.64 43.46
CA SER A 28 -20.50 24.60 43.76
C SER A 28 -21.35 24.94 42.54
N PHE A 29 -20.77 24.82 41.34
CA PHE A 29 -21.48 25.04 40.08
C PHE A 29 -22.31 23.83 39.68
N THR A 30 -21.76 22.63 39.81
CA THR A 30 -22.43 21.38 39.42
C THR A 30 -23.64 21.07 40.30
N ASN A 31 -23.71 21.58 41.54
CA ASN A 31 -24.92 21.50 42.38
C ASN A 31 -26.20 22.04 41.69
N TYR A 32 -26.09 22.96 40.73
CA TYR A 32 -27.27 23.43 39.99
C TYR A 32 -27.85 22.36 39.05
N PHE A 33 -27.02 21.40 38.65
CA PHE A 33 -27.32 20.29 37.73
C PHE A 33 -27.87 19.05 38.45
N ASP A 34 -27.85 19.02 39.79
CA ASP A 34 -28.39 17.92 40.57
C ASP A 34 -29.88 17.67 40.24
N GLY A 35 -30.21 16.42 39.91
CA GLY A 35 -31.56 15.99 39.50
C GLY A 35 -31.97 16.45 38.11
N ALA A 36 -31.01 16.80 37.24
CA ALA A 36 -31.28 17.12 35.85
C ALA A 36 -31.71 15.88 35.07
N VAL A 37 -32.78 16.04 34.27
CA VAL A 37 -33.22 15.06 33.27
C VAL A 37 -32.80 15.46 31.86
N HIS A 38 -32.67 16.76 31.60
CA HIS A 38 -32.21 17.29 30.31
C HIS A 38 -31.42 18.58 30.50
N ILE A 39 -30.32 18.73 29.77
CA ILE A 39 -29.47 19.93 29.79
C ILE A 39 -29.31 20.49 28.38
N ASP A 40 -29.63 21.78 28.23
CA ASP A 40 -29.30 22.57 27.05
C ASP A 40 -28.23 23.60 27.41
N ALA A 41 -27.11 23.63 26.69
CA ALA A 41 -26.01 24.54 27.01
C ALA A 41 -25.37 25.20 25.80
N VAL A 42 -24.89 26.43 26.01
CA VAL A 42 -23.90 27.12 25.17
C VAL A 42 -22.78 27.50 26.11
N THR A 43 -21.56 27.03 25.88
CA THR A 43 -20.44 27.34 26.77
C THR A 43 -19.11 27.26 26.02
N TYR A 44 -18.07 27.82 26.63
CA TYR A 44 -16.72 27.40 26.30
C TYR A 44 -16.41 26.12 27.09
N CYS A 45 -15.93 25.09 26.41
CA CYS A 45 -15.56 23.80 26.99
C CYS A 45 -14.28 23.35 26.31
N GLU A 46 -13.29 22.93 27.09
CA GLU A 46 -12.00 22.39 26.64
C GLU A 46 -11.77 21.00 27.24
N SER A 47 -12.77 20.45 27.93
CA SER A 47 -12.58 19.28 28.80
C SER A 47 -13.80 18.38 28.71
N PRO A 48 -13.83 17.46 27.73
CA PRO A 48 -14.91 16.52 27.49
C PRO A 48 -15.30 15.70 28.72
N GLU A 49 -14.33 15.38 29.59
CA GLU A 49 -14.54 14.63 30.83
C GLU A 49 -15.47 15.36 31.79
N LEU A 50 -15.52 16.70 31.75
CA LEU A 50 -16.45 17.46 32.58
C LEU A 50 -17.91 17.25 32.15
N LEU A 51 -18.16 16.92 30.89
CA LEU A 51 -19.49 16.54 30.43
C LEU A 51 -19.85 15.14 30.91
N LEU A 52 -18.90 14.19 30.84
CA LEU A 52 -19.06 12.83 31.34
C LEU A 52 -19.30 12.81 32.87
N ASP A 53 -18.57 13.64 33.61
CA ASP A 53 -18.75 13.85 35.06
C ASP A 53 -20.20 14.24 35.42
N LEU A 54 -20.90 15.00 34.56
CA LEU A 54 -22.30 15.38 34.80
C LEU A 54 -23.24 14.19 34.66
N PHE A 55 -22.97 13.26 33.74
CA PHE A 55 -23.72 12.01 33.63
C PHE A 55 -23.49 11.11 34.86
N ASP A 56 -22.24 10.99 35.31
CA ASP A 56 -21.89 10.19 36.48
C ASP A 56 -22.52 10.71 37.77
N ARG A 57 -22.57 12.04 37.94
CA ARG A 57 -23.19 12.68 39.11
C ARG A 57 -24.71 12.59 39.13
N SER A 58 -25.34 12.44 37.97
CA SER A 58 -26.79 12.42 37.85
C SER A 58 -27.40 11.03 38.13
N ASP A 59 -26.63 10.04 38.60
CA ASP A 59 -27.08 8.67 38.92
C ASP A 59 -27.97 8.06 37.80
N SER A 60 -27.60 8.29 36.53
CA SER A 60 -28.35 7.86 35.32
C SER A 60 -29.72 8.51 35.10
N GLN A 61 -30.07 9.59 35.83
CA GLN A 61 -31.32 10.36 35.62
C GLN A 61 -31.24 11.30 34.42
N LEU A 62 -30.03 11.74 34.05
CA LEU A 62 -29.81 12.61 32.90
C LEU A 62 -30.04 11.82 31.60
N GLY A 63 -31.18 12.09 30.97
CA GLY A 63 -31.60 11.43 29.74
C GLY A 63 -31.01 12.04 28.48
N GLY A 64 -30.61 13.31 28.53
CA GLY A 64 -30.07 14.02 27.37
C GLY A 64 -29.30 15.30 27.73
N MET A 65 -28.25 15.58 26.96
CA MET A 65 -27.49 16.82 27.01
C MET A 65 -27.15 17.26 25.59
N ASP A 66 -27.50 18.49 25.23
CA ASP A 66 -27.07 19.12 23.98
C ASP A 66 -26.24 20.37 24.32
N VAL A 67 -25.01 20.44 23.83
CA VAL A 67 -24.08 21.53 24.16
C VAL A 67 -23.41 22.10 22.92
N LEU A 68 -23.45 23.42 22.78
CA LEU A 68 -22.60 24.14 21.84
C LEU A 68 -21.29 24.54 22.53
N VAL A 69 -20.17 24.06 21.99
CA VAL A 69 -18.82 24.31 22.49
C VAL A 69 -18.15 25.45 21.71
N GLY A 70 -17.73 26.48 22.44
CA GLY A 70 -17.12 27.71 21.91
C GLY A 70 -15.64 27.61 21.51
N ASN A 71 -14.96 26.49 21.73
CA ASN A 71 -13.65 26.21 21.13
C ASN A 71 -13.58 24.80 20.55
N ARG A 72 -13.42 24.71 19.22
CA ARG A 72 -13.37 23.44 18.49
C ARG A 72 -12.02 22.76 18.72
N GLU A 73 -10.94 23.46 18.35
CA GLU A 73 -9.58 22.92 18.31
C GLU A 73 -9.17 22.35 19.68
N GLU A 74 -9.31 23.13 20.75
CA GLU A 74 -8.95 22.68 22.11
C GLU A 74 -9.85 21.57 22.65
N TYR A 75 -11.12 21.50 22.24
CA TYR A 75 -12.03 20.45 22.70
C TYR A 75 -11.72 19.11 22.00
N GLN A 76 -11.50 19.14 20.68
CA GLN A 76 -11.12 17.94 19.92
C GLN A 76 -9.76 17.41 20.39
N SER A 77 -8.75 18.28 20.47
CA SER A 77 -7.39 17.89 20.88
C SER A 77 -7.24 17.43 22.33
N SER A 78 -8.28 17.60 23.15
CA SER A 78 -8.28 17.18 24.56
C SER A 78 -8.79 15.76 24.78
N VAL A 79 -9.34 15.10 23.76
CA VAL A 79 -9.67 13.67 23.83
C VAL A 79 -8.41 12.89 23.47
N ASP A 80 -7.57 12.61 24.48
CA ASP A 80 -6.32 11.85 24.34
C ASP A 80 -6.41 10.42 24.95
N ASP A 81 -7.59 10.04 25.44
CA ASP A 81 -7.84 8.76 26.11
C ASP A 81 -8.95 7.96 25.42
N ALA A 82 -8.64 6.71 25.05
CA ALA A 82 -9.55 5.81 24.35
C ALA A 82 -10.81 5.44 25.15
N SER A 83 -10.76 5.48 26.48
CA SER A 83 -11.95 5.26 27.31
C SER A 83 -12.90 6.46 27.27
N VAL A 84 -12.36 7.68 27.17
CA VAL A 84 -13.14 8.91 27.03
C VAL A 84 -13.80 8.95 25.65
N ALA A 85 -13.05 8.69 24.57
CA ALA A 85 -13.58 8.63 23.21
C ALA A 85 -14.73 7.62 23.08
N ARG A 86 -14.56 6.39 23.60
CA ARG A 86 -15.61 5.36 23.62
C ARG A 86 -16.87 5.81 24.36
N GLN A 87 -16.74 6.50 25.49
CA GLN A 87 -17.90 6.96 26.24
C GLN A 87 -18.65 8.07 25.50
N LEU A 88 -17.92 8.98 24.87
CA LEU A 88 -18.50 10.07 24.08
C LEU A 88 -19.22 9.53 22.83
N GLU A 89 -18.58 8.65 22.06
CA GLU A 89 -19.22 7.95 20.92
C GLU A 89 -20.49 7.23 21.36
N ARG A 90 -20.40 6.46 22.44
CA ARG A 90 -21.53 5.69 22.94
C ARG A 90 -22.69 6.60 23.33
N TYR A 91 -22.43 7.71 24.02
CA TYR A 91 -23.46 8.66 24.40
C TYR A 91 -24.03 9.44 23.22
N TYR A 92 -23.24 9.69 22.18
CA TYR A 92 -23.74 10.22 20.92
C TYR A 92 -24.71 9.24 20.26
N ARG A 93 -24.30 7.98 20.05
CA ARG A 93 -25.15 6.95 19.42
C ARG A 93 -26.41 6.60 20.22
N GLU A 94 -26.35 6.70 21.55
CA GLU A 94 -27.52 6.53 22.43
C GLU A 94 -28.44 7.77 22.51
N ASP A 95 -28.19 8.81 21.69
CA ASP A 95 -28.89 10.11 21.72
C ASP A 95 -28.86 10.82 23.09
N LYS A 96 -27.86 10.49 23.92
CA LYS A 96 -27.69 11.05 25.27
C LYS A 96 -26.87 12.32 25.29
N LEU A 97 -25.84 12.42 24.45
CA LEU A 97 -24.95 13.58 24.42
C LEU A 97 -24.74 14.05 22.98
N ILE A 98 -25.15 15.28 22.69
CA ILE A 98 -24.89 15.96 21.43
C ILE A 98 -23.94 17.12 21.70
N VAL A 99 -22.73 17.02 21.18
CA VAL A 99 -21.73 18.10 21.26
C VAL A 99 -21.64 18.77 19.91
N ARG A 100 -22.02 20.04 19.85
CA ARG A 100 -22.00 20.86 18.64
C ARG A 100 -20.74 21.72 18.64
N LEU A 101 -19.97 21.66 17.56
CA LEU A 101 -18.74 22.42 17.41
C LEU A 101 -19.02 23.76 16.74
N LYS A 102 -18.37 24.83 17.22
CA LYS A 102 -18.52 26.15 16.61
C LYS A 102 -17.98 26.18 15.18
N ASN A 103 -18.63 26.96 14.33
CA ASN A 103 -18.10 27.40 13.06
C ASN A 103 -17.03 28.50 13.24
N ARG A 104 -16.60 29.14 12.15
CA ARG A 104 -15.57 30.21 12.16
C ARG A 104 -15.90 31.45 13.02
N LYS A 105 -17.11 31.56 13.59
CA LYS A 105 -17.51 32.70 14.43
C LYS A 105 -17.27 32.41 15.91
N VAL A 106 -16.82 33.44 16.63
CA VAL A 106 -16.52 33.33 18.05
C VAL A 106 -17.80 33.27 18.88
N VAL A 107 -17.97 32.19 19.67
CA VAL A 107 -19.06 32.01 20.63
C VAL A 107 -18.51 32.23 22.05
N HIS A 108 -18.87 33.35 22.68
CA HIS A 108 -18.45 33.68 24.05
C HIS A 108 -19.55 33.51 25.11
N SER A 109 -20.80 33.30 24.69
CA SER A 109 -21.95 33.13 25.57
C SER A 109 -21.77 31.92 26.50
N LYS A 110 -22.21 32.04 27.75
CA LYS A 110 -22.41 30.90 28.66
C LYS A 110 -23.85 30.89 29.14
N LEU A 111 -24.61 29.94 28.63
CA LEU A 111 -26.04 29.78 28.86
C LEU A 111 -26.28 28.31 29.22
N TYR A 112 -27.04 28.06 30.28
CA TYR A 112 -27.41 26.71 30.70
C TYR A 112 -28.89 26.69 31.03
N ARG A 113 -29.61 25.73 30.47
CA ARG A 113 -30.99 25.43 30.78
C ARG A 113 -31.04 23.99 31.27
N ILE A 114 -31.44 23.81 32.52
CA ILE A 114 -31.38 22.55 33.24
C ILE A 114 -32.81 22.20 33.64
N VAL A 115 -33.36 21.16 33.03
CA VAL A 115 -34.72 20.66 33.31
C VAL A 115 -34.62 19.53 34.33
N LYS A 116 -35.49 19.53 35.34
CA LYS A 116 -35.56 18.52 36.41
C LYS A 116 -36.86 17.70 36.33
N GLU A 117 -36.91 16.56 37.04
CA GLU A 117 -38.06 15.62 37.00
C GLU A 117 -39.41 16.24 37.38
N ASP A 118 -39.44 17.29 38.22
CA ASP A 118 -40.65 17.92 38.74
C ASP A 118 -41.11 19.14 37.92
N GLU A 119 -40.74 19.19 36.64
CA GLU A 119 -40.97 20.31 35.73
C GLU A 119 -40.32 21.63 36.20
N GLN A 120 -39.43 21.60 37.20
CA GLN A 120 -38.62 22.76 37.54
C GLN A 120 -37.49 22.94 36.51
N VAL A 121 -37.24 24.20 36.17
CA VAL A 121 -36.15 24.59 35.28
C VAL A 121 -35.24 25.59 35.96
N THR A 122 -33.95 25.31 35.91
CA THR A 122 -32.89 26.23 36.32
C THR A 122 -32.22 26.80 35.08
N LEU A 123 -32.28 28.12 34.92
CA LEU A 123 -31.64 28.84 33.82
C LEU A 123 -30.46 29.62 34.37
N ILE A 124 -29.29 29.50 33.75
CA ILE A 124 -28.06 30.14 34.21
C ILE A 124 -27.43 30.91 33.06
N ALA A 125 -27.11 32.19 33.29
CA ALA A 125 -26.33 33.01 32.38
C ALA A 125 -25.19 33.70 33.15
N GLY A 126 -23.98 33.70 32.61
CA GLY A 126 -22.86 34.33 33.32
C GLY A 126 -21.49 34.07 32.72
N SER A 127 -20.47 34.02 33.58
CA SER A 127 -19.07 33.81 33.19
C SER A 127 -18.59 32.36 33.31
N ALA A 128 -19.34 31.49 33.99
CA ALA A 128 -18.93 30.12 34.29
C ALA A 128 -18.91 29.23 33.03
N ASN A 129 -17.78 28.56 32.80
CA ASN A 129 -17.55 27.60 31.71
C ASN A 129 -17.51 26.16 32.24
N LEU A 130 -17.75 25.20 31.34
CA LEU A 130 -17.43 23.79 31.54
C LEU A 130 -15.97 23.49 31.11
N SER A 131 -14.97 24.11 31.76
CA SER A 131 -13.54 23.81 31.51
C SER A 131 -12.77 23.83 32.84
N TYR A 132 -11.84 22.88 33.04
CA TYR A 132 -11.03 22.80 34.27
C TYR A 132 -10.24 24.09 34.55
N ASN A 133 -9.75 24.75 33.50
CA ASN A 133 -8.95 25.98 33.59
C ASN A 133 -9.76 27.16 34.16
N SER A 134 -11.07 27.16 33.93
CA SER A 134 -11.98 28.22 34.41
C SER A 134 -12.24 28.17 35.92
N TRP A 135 -11.77 27.14 36.62
CA TRP A 135 -12.00 26.95 38.06
C TRP A 135 -10.73 26.99 38.93
N LYS A 136 -9.53 26.96 38.34
CA LYS A 136 -8.26 26.97 39.10
C LYS A 136 -7.89 28.35 39.67
N ASN A 137 -8.17 29.44 38.94
CA ASN A 137 -7.70 30.79 39.29
C ASN A 137 -8.77 31.90 39.12
N GLN A 138 -10.03 31.54 38.89
CA GLN A 138 -11.08 32.50 38.56
C GLN A 138 -12.28 32.37 39.51
N THR A 139 -12.89 33.51 39.85
CA THR A 139 -14.18 33.55 40.55
C THR A 139 -15.25 33.90 39.53
N ASN A 140 -16.23 33.02 39.37
CA ASN A 140 -17.29 33.19 38.37
C ASN A 140 -18.50 33.90 38.97
N SER A 141 -19.17 34.70 38.14
CA SER A 141 -20.43 35.35 38.48
C SER A 141 -21.51 34.87 37.54
N VAL A 142 -22.63 34.42 38.11
CA VAL A 142 -23.77 33.91 37.35
C VAL A 142 -25.06 34.54 37.84
N VAL A 143 -26.02 34.65 36.94
CA VAL A 143 -27.42 34.91 37.26
C VAL A 143 -28.17 33.60 37.11
N VAL A 144 -28.86 33.20 38.16
CA VAL A 144 -29.67 31.98 38.19
C VAL A 144 -31.14 32.38 38.23
N PHE A 145 -31.93 31.79 37.34
CA PHE A 145 -33.38 31.87 37.35
C PHE A 145 -33.97 30.50 37.67
N ARG A 146 -34.90 30.45 38.61
CA ARG A 146 -35.71 29.25 38.86
C ARG A 146 -37.14 29.50 38.38
N THR A 147 -37.63 28.61 37.54
CA THR A 147 -38.94 28.68 36.91
C THR A 147 -39.51 27.29 36.64
N GLU A 148 -40.65 27.22 35.97
CA GLU A 148 -41.31 25.98 35.54
C GLU A 148 -41.09 25.78 34.04
N ALA A 149 -41.04 24.52 33.61
CA ALA A 149 -40.92 24.14 32.21
C ALA A 149 -42.07 24.71 31.38
N GLY A 150 -41.75 25.26 30.22
CA GLY A 150 -42.73 25.88 29.34
C GLY A 150 -43.23 27.26 29.79
N SER A 151 -42.68 27.83 30.88
CA SER A 151 -42.90 29.25 31.18
C SER A 151 -42.38 30.15 30.04
N GLN A 152 -42.85 31.39 29.96
CA GLN A 152 -42.38 32.29 28.90
C GLN A 152 -40.87 32.57 29.03
N LEU A 153 -40.33 32.61 30.24
CA LEU A 153 -38.90 32.78 30.46
C LEU A 153 -38.11 31.56 29.98
N ASP A 154 -38.59 30.35 30.30
CA ASP A 154 -38.01 29.09 29.82
C ASP A 154 -38.00 29.02 28.28
N GLN A 155 -39.14 29.31 27.64
CA GLN A 155 -39.27 29.30 26.18
C GLN A 155 -38.33 30.32 25.51
N GLN A 156 -38.18 31.52 26.08
CA GLN A 156 -37.25 32.52 25.56
C GLN A 156 -35.79 32.09 25.73
N PHE A 157 -35.45 31.44 26.84
CA PHE A 157 -34.09 30.96 27.08
C PHE A 157 -33.74 29.78 26.16
N GLN A 158 -34.68 28.84 25.96
CA GLN A 158 -34.58 27.77 24.98
C GLN A 158 -34.34 28.33 23.58
N GLN A 159 -35.20 29.26 23.12
CA GLN A 159 -35.06 29.89 21.81
C GLN A 159 -33.70 30.58 21.67
N TRP A 160 -33.20 31.20 22.74
CA TRP A 160 -31.89 31.84 22.70
C TRP A 160 -30.73 30.84 22.55
N ILE A 161 -30.81 29.67 23.20
CA ILE A 161 -29.83 28.60 23.02
C ILE A 161 -29.92 28.02 21.60
N ASP A 162 -31.13 27.73 21.11
CA ASP A 162 -31.34 27.16 19.79
C ASP A 162 -30.84 28.10 18.67
N ASP A 163 -31.12 29.41 18.79
CA ASP A 163 -30.58 30.43 17.89
C ASP A 163 -29.04 30.43 17.86
N HIS A 164 -28.36 30.11 18.96
CA HIS A 164 -26.90 29.97 18.95
C HIS A 164 -26.46 28.69 18.23
N ARG A 165 -27.11 27.56 18.53
CA ARG A 165 -26.79 26.26 17.91
C ARG A 165 -26.97 26.33 16.40
N GLU A 166 -28.11 26.78 15.91
CA GLU A 166 -28.42 26.85 14.48
C GLU A 166 -27.52 27.83 13.71
N ARG A 167 -27.08 28.92 14.34
CA ARG A 167 -26.32 29.99 13.68
C ARG A 167 -24.81 29.81 13.76
N TYR A 168 -24.33 29.15 14.81
CA TYR A 168 -22.92 29.08 15.15
C TYR A 168 -22.35 27.67 15.19
N ALA A 169 -23.14 26.61 14.96
CA ALA A 169 -22.63 25.26 14.76
C ALA A 169 -22.90 24.78 13.33
N ASP A 170 -21.92 24.09 12.75
CA ASP A 170 -22.00 23.42 11.45
C ASP A 170 -21.59 21.93 11.51
N GLU A 171 -21.16 21.45 12.67
CA GLU A 171 -20.67 20.09 12.86
C GLU A 171 -21.10 19.54 14.23
N VAL A 172 -21.38 18.24 14.28
CA VAL A 172 -21.62 17.48 15.51
C VAL A 172 -20.42 16.59 15.76
N PHE A 173 -19.81 16.73 16.93
CA PHE A 173 -18.66 15.93 17.34
C PHE A 173 -19.08 14.49 17.60
N MET A 174 -18.25 13.52 17.17
CA MET A 174 -18.49 12.07 17.17
C MET A 174 -19.39 11.55 16.04
N GLU A 175 -19.98 12.42 15.22
CA GLU A 175 -20.83 11.99 14.09
C GLU A 175 -20.02 11.18 13.06
N ASP A 176 -18.85 11.71 12.67
CA ASP A 176 -17.89 11.08 11.78
C ASP A 176 -17.40 9.72 12.30
N LEU A 177 -16.88 9.69 13.53
CA LEU A 177 -16.36 8.48 14.15
C LEU A 177 -17.46 7.43 14.32
N ALA A 178 -18.67 7.83 14.71
CA ALA A 178 -19.78 6.89 14.88
C ALA A 178 -20.21 6.25 13.55
N GLU A 179 -20.28 7.04 12.47
CA GLU A 179 -20.57 6.51 11.12
C GLU A 179 -19.50 5.52 10.66
N GLU A 180 -18.22 5.81 10.90
CA GLU A 180 -17.11 4.93 10.56
C GLU A 180 -17.13 3.62 11.35
N LEU A 181 -17.39 3.69 12.65
CA LEU A 181 -17.46 2.51 13.50
C LEU A 181 -18.69 1.64 13.21
N GLU A 182 -19.80 2.22 12.76
CA GLU A 182 -20.97 1.45 12.29
C GLU A 182 -20.70 0.68 10.99
N ALA A 183 -19.80 1.18 10.14
CA ALA A 183 -19.42 0.50 8.91
C ALA A 183 -18.48 -0.70 9.12
N LEU A 184 -17.84 -0.80 10.29
CA LEU A 184 -16.91 -1.87 10.65
C LEU A 184 -17.62 -3.02 11.35
N ASP A 185 -17.35 -4.25 10.90
CA ASP A 185 -17.91 -5.48 11.50
C ASP A 185 -17.01 -6.07 12.60
N ASP A 186 -15.71 -5.75 12.58
CA ASP A 186 -14.71 -6.31 13.49
C ASP A 186 -14.39 -5.37 14.66
N GLU A 187 -14.33 -5.92 15.88
CA GLU A 187 -14.10 -5.14 17.10
C GLU A 187 -12.64 -4.70 17.27
N GLU A 188 -11.68 -5.42 16.69
CA GLU A 188 -10.25 -5.03 16.70
C GLU A 188 -10.01 -3.87 15.73
N GLU A 189 -10.69 -3.86 14.57
CA GLU A 189 -10.68 -2.74 13.62
C GLU A 189 -11.35 -1.48 14.19
N LYS A 190 -12.46 -1.63 14.92
CA LYS A 190 -13.11 -0.52 15.63
C LYS A 190 -12.20 0.08 16.69
N GLU A 191 -11.52 -0.77 17.46
CA GLU A 191 -10.60 -0.31 18.50
C GLU A 191 -9.45 0.49 17.89
N ARG A 192 -8.85 -0.03 16.82
CA ARG A 192 -7.80 0.69 16.08
C ARG A 192 -8.31 2.01 15.49
N ARG A 193 -9.54 2.06 14.98
CA ARG A 193 -10.13 3.30 14.44
C ARG A 193 -10.28 4.38 15.51
N ILE A 194 -10.68 4.01 16.73
CA ILE A 194 -10.79 4.94 17.86
C ILE A 194 -9.41 5.49 18.24
N GLU A 195 -8.38 4.63 18.28
CA GLU A 195 -7.00 5.06 18.55
C GLU A 195 -6.48 6.05 17.48
N LEU A 196 -6.71 5.75 16.19
CA LEU A 196 -6.32 6.65 15.08
C LEU A 196 -7.05 8.00 15.13
N TRP A 197 -8.34 7.99 15.46
CA TRP A 197 -9.14 9.21 15.57
C TRP A 197 -8.67 10.11 16.72
N ILE A 198 -8.24 9.53 17.86
CA ILE A 198 -7.67 10.26 19.01
C ILE A 198 -6.39 10.97 18.64
N ASP A 199 -5.52 10.31 17.88
CA ASP A 199 -4.27 10.89 17.40
C ASP A 199 -4.47 11.93 16.29
N ASN A 200 -5.72 12.20 15.89
CA ASN A 200 -6.09 13.10 14.80
C ASN A 200 -5.46 12.66 13.47
N ARG A 201 -5.31 11.33 13.29
CA ARG A 201 -4.70 10.67 12.14
C ARG A 201 -5.82 10.15 11.21
N ASP A 202 -6.04 10.84 10.10
CA ASP A 202 -6.96 10.42 9.05
C ASP A 202 -6.26 9.48 8.06
N THR A 203 -5.85 8.31 8.55
CA THR A 203 -5.16 7.33 7.71
C THR A 203 -5.41 5.90 8.17
N GLN A 204 -5.55 5.00 7.19
CA GLN A 204 -5.74 3.56 7.44
C GLN A 204 -4.39 2.83 7.61
N LEU A 205 -3.28 3.56 7.47
CA LEU A 205 -1.93 2.99 7.50
C LEU A 205 -1.53 2.56 8.92
N SER A 206 -0.48 1.75 8.99
CA SER A 206 0.15 1.45 10.28
C SER A 206 1.14 2.55 10.65
N GLU A 207 1.58 2.61 11.92
CA GLU A 207 2.66 3.49 12.37
C GLU A 207 3.88 3.44 11.43
N GLN A 208 4.26 2.21 11.04
CA GLN A 208 5.33 1.98 10.07
C GLN A 208 4.98 2.59 8.69
N GLY A 209 3.77 2.35 8.20
CA GLY A 209 3.31 2.81 6.88
C GLY A 209 3.34 4.32 6.72
N GLU A 210 2.90 5.06 7.73
CA GLU A 210 2.89 6.53 7.68
C GLU A 210 4.28 7.13 7.71
N ILE A 211 5.20 6.58 8.51
CA ILE A 211 6.60 7.04 8.50
C ILE A 211 7.19 6.89 7.10
N HIS A 212 7.00 5.73 6.47
CA HIS A 212 7.52 5.47 5.15
C HIS A 212 6.82 6.27 4.04
N ALA A 213 5.51 6.51 4.14
CA ALA A 213 4.77 7.39 3.23
C ALA A 213 5.29 8.83 3.28
N ASN A 214 5.45 9.39 4.48
CA ASN A 214 6.03 10.73 4.66
C ASN A 214 7.45 10.83 4.05
N VAL A 215 8.25 9.75 4.15
CA VAL A 215 9.57 9.72 3.47
C VAL A 215 9.41 9.67 1.95
N GLY A 216 8.41 8.94 1.47
CA GLY A 216 8.03 8.89 0.07
C GLY A 216 7.79 10.29 -0.48
N ASP A 217 6.94 11.07 0.20
CA ASP A 217 6.61 12.45 -0.18
C ASP A 217 7.85 13.35 -0.23
N GLU A 218 8.71 13.31 0.80
CA GLU A 218 9.95 14.11 0.81
C GLU A 218 10.93 13.71 -0.31
N LEU A 219 10.96 12.42 -0.68
CA LEU A 219 11.78 11.93 -1.78
C LEU A 219 11.20 12.25 -3.15
N GLU A 220 9.88 12.30 -3.28
CA GLU A 220 9.20 12.74 -4.49
C GLU A 220 9.42 14.23 -4.74
N GLU A 221 9.36 15.07 -3.70
CA GLU A 221 9.75 16.48 -3.79
C GLU A 221 11.21 16.65 -4.24
N LEU A 222 12.13 15.84 -3.70
CA LEU A 222 13.51 15.81 -4.13
C LEU A 222 13.65 15.36 -5.60
N GLY A 223 12.93 14.32 -6.01
CA GLY A 223 12.89 13.82 -7.38
C GLY A 223 12.43 14.90 -8.37
N ASN A 224 11.40 15.65 -8.00
CA ASN A 224 10.90 16.80 -8.76
C ASN A 224 11.93 17.91 -8.90
N GLU A 225 12.72 18.18 -7.85
CA GLU A 225 13.78 19.17 -7.94
C GLU A 225 14.95 18.70 -8.82
N VAL A 226 15.34 17.43 -8.70
CA VAL A 226 16.33 16.82 -9.60
C VAL A 226 15.85 16.91 -11.05
N ASP A 227 14.58 16.62 -11.31
CA ASP A 227 13.99 16.70 -12.64
C ASP A 227 14.05 18.11 -13.23
N ARG A 228 13.70 19.12 -12.42
CA ARG A 228 13.81 20.53 -12.82
C ARG A 228 15.23 20.89 -13.23
N VAL A 229 16.24 20.48 -12.47
CA VAL A 229 17.63 20.82 -12.81
C VAL A 229 18.05 20.15 -14.12
N VAL A 230 17.76 18.85 -14.27
CA VAL A 230 18.09 18.07 -15.48
C VAL A 230 17.42 18.68 -16.71
N SER A 231 16.17 19.13 -16.60
CA SER A 231 15.42 19.73 -17.72
C SER A 231 15.96 21.08 -18.21
N VAL A 232 16.78 21.77 -17.41
CA VAL A 232 17.35 23.09 -17.73
C VAL A 232 18.71 22.97 -18.43
N SER A 233 19.43 21.86 -18.23
CA SER A 233 20.68 21.53 -18.90
C SER A 233 20.42 20.75 -20.19
N ASP A 234 20.25 21.44 -21.32
CA ASP A 234 20.12 20.85 -22.67
C ASP A 234 21.42 20.17 -23.18
N ASP A 235 22.44 19.95 -22.33
CA ASP A 235 23.72 19.33 -22.68
C ASP A 235 23.94 18.04 -21.86
N PRO A 236 23.81 16.84 -22.46
CA PRO A 236 23.95 15.56 -21.76
C PRO A 236 25.36 15.33 -21.18
N ASP A 237 26.37 16.06 -21.66
CA ASP A 237 27.75 16.00 -21.12
C ASP A 237 27.95 16.95 -19.91
N GLU A 238 27.04 17.90 -19.62
CA GLU A 238 27.08 18.76 -18.42
C GLU A 238 26.34 18.16 -17.22
N ALA A 239 25.50 17.13 -17.42
CA ALA A 239 24.78 16.45 -16.33
C ALA A 239 25.69 15.58 -15.42
N ASP A 240 26.89 15.23 -15.91
CA ASP A 240 27.95 14.62 -15.10
C ASP A 240 28.67 15.65 -14.18
N GLU A 241 28.37 16.95 -14.32
CA GLU A 241 28.90 18.00 -13.44
C GLU A 241 27.96 18.19 -12.23
N VAL A 242 28.48 17.76 -11.07
CA VAL A 242 27.92 17.87 -9.72
C VAL A 242 26.91 19.02 -9.54
N VAL A 243 25.62 18.70 -9.51
CA VAL A 243 24.59 19.65 -9.07
C VAL A 243 24.52 19.65 -7.54
N THR A 244 25.20 20.60 -6.91
CA THR A 244 24.94 20.96 -5.51
C THR A 244 23.73 21.88 -5.44
N ILE A 245 22.64 21.39 -4.85
CA ILE A 245 21.46 22.20 -4.50
C ILE A 245 21.66 22.69 -3.07
N GLU A 246 21.82 24.01 -2.88
CA GLU A 246 21.86 24.60 -1.54
C GLU A 246 20.42 24.71 -0.99
N PRO A 247 20.12 24.17 0.21
CA PRO A 247 18.80 24.34 0.82
C PRO A 247 18.54 25.81 1.15
N GLU A 248 17.35 26.32 0.86
CA GLU A 248 16.95 27.68 1.26
C GLU A 248 16.96 27.80 2.79
N GLU A 249 17.92 28.57 3.33
CA GLU A 249 17.90 28.94 4.75
C GLU A 249 16.67 29.82 5.07
N PRO A 250 15.96 29.56 6.18
CA PRO A 250 14.90 30.45 6.63
C PRO A 250 15.49 31.81 7.02
N ALA A 251 14.95 32.88 6.44
CA ALA A 251 15.42 34.24 6.59
C ALA A 251 15.69 34.66 8.06
N GLY A 252 16.96 34.83 8.40
CA GLY A 252 17.44 35.34 9.69
C GLY A 252 18.48 36.44 9.51
N GLU A 253 18.21 37.63 10.07
CA GLU A 253 19.02 38.84 9.94
C GLU A 253 20.42 38.76 10.59
N ASN A 254 21.42 39.24 9.82
CA ASN A 254 22.66 39.96 10.21
C ASN A 254 23.74 39.27 11.09
N GLY A 255 24.95 39.14 10.51
CA GLY A 255 26.21 39.18 11.28
C GLY A 255 27.47 38.68 10.57
N SER A 256 28.30 39.59 10.07
CA SER A 256 29.69 39.45 9.57
C SER A 256 30.59 38.44 10.32
N ASP A 257 31.40 37.63 9.65
CA ASP A 257 32.74 37.95 9.11
C ASP A 257 33.45 36.68 8.56
N SER A 258 34.23 36.90 7.49
CA SER A 258 35.22 36.05 6.81
C SER A 258 35.79 34.80 7.50
N VAL A 259 36.07 33.73 6.73
CA VAL A 259 37.40 33.34 6.21
C VAL A 259 37.21 32.20 5.17
N ALA A 260 37.68 32.43 3.94
CA ALA A 260 37.87 31.37 2.94
C ALA A 260 39.14 30.57 3.25
N PRO A 261 39.13 29.25 3.07
CA PRO A 261 40.33 28.52 2.69
C PRO A 261 40.14 27.79 1.36
N ASP A 262 41.04 28.15 0.44
CA ASP A 262 41.74 27.32 -0.55
C ASP A 262 40.95 26.22 -1.28
N ALA A 263 40.74 26.49 -2.58
CA ALA A 263 40.54 25.49 -3.61
C ALA A 263 41.70 24.48 -3.60
N ASP A 264 41.39 23.23 -3.27
CA ASP A 264 42.28 22.09 -3.47
C ASP A 264 41.85 21.40 -4.78
N ASP A 265 42.73 21.46 -5.77
CA ASP A 265 42.64 20.71 -7.02
C ASP A 265 42.69 19.21 -6.71
N GLY A 266 41.53 18.55 -6.73
CA GLY A 266 41.38 17.14 -6.36
C GLY A 266 40.57 16.31 -7.36
N VAL A 267 41.20 15.98 -8.49
CA VAL A 267 40.96 14.78 -9.33
C VAL A 267 39.49 14.52 -9.75
N SER A 268 39.18 14.88 -11.00
CA SER A 268 38.11 14.30 -11.82
C SER A 268 38.21 12.76 -11.83
N ASN A 269 37.43 12.09 -10.98
CA ASN A 269 37.07 10.70 -11.23
C ASN A 269 35.94 10.72 -12.27
N GLY A 270 36.24 10.24 -13.48
CA GLY A 270 35.26 10.15 -14.56
C GLY A 270 34.03 9.37 -14.11
N GLY A 271 32.86 10.00 -14.23
CA GLY A 271 31.58 9.31 -14.17
C GLY A 271 31.55 8.22 -15.24
N GLU A 272 30.91 7.09 -14.92
CA GLU A 272 30.59 6.12 -15.96
C GLU A 272 29.51 6.75 -16.88
N PRO A 273 29.68 6.70 -18.21
CA PRO A 273 28.74 7.33 -19.13
C PRO A 273 27.32 6.79 -18.90
N THR A 274 26.31 7.65 -18.84
CA THR A 274 24.91 7.26 -18.68
C THR A 274 24.35 6.64 -19.97
N PRO A 275 23.45 5.64 -19.88
CA PRO A 275 22.77 5.12 -21.07
C PRO A 275 21.84 6.18 -21.69
N GLU A 276 21.69 6.15 -23.01
CA GLU A 276 20.68 6.94 -23.71
C GLU A 276 19.29 6.59 -23.16
N GLY A 277 18.59 7.59 -22.60
CA GLY A 277 17.26 7.44 -22.01
C GLY A 277 17.22 7.16 -20.50
N VAL A 278 18.35 7.14 -19.78
CA VAL A 278 18.40 7.09 -18.32
C VAL A 278 19.20 8.28 -17.78
N THR A 279 18.59 9.05 -16.88
CA THR A 279 19.28 10.16 -16.23
C THR A 279 19.83 9.72 -14.89
N ALA A 280 21.15 9.89 -14.70
CA ALA A 280 21.81 9.64 -13.43
C ALA A 280 22.18 10.95 -12.76
N ALA A 281 21.94 11.02 -11.45
CA ALA A 281 22.42 12.11 -10.62
C ALA A 281 23.03 11.55 -9.33
N LYS A 282 24.02 12.26 -8.79
CA LYS A 282 24.35 12.12 -7.37
C LYS A 282 23.29 12.86 -6.58
N THR A 283 22.80 12.22 -5.54
CA THR A 283 21.86 12.86 -4.62
C THR A 283 22.57 14.05 -3.97
N PRO A 284 21.99 15.27 -3.99
CA PRO A 284 22.52 16.39 -3.22
C PRO A 284 22.67 16.01 -1.74
N GLU A 285 23.43 16.79 -0.96
CA GLU A 285 23.40 16.69 0.51
C GLU A 285 22.00 17.10 1.02
N TYR A 286 21.08 16.15 0.96
CA TYR A 286 19.67 16.31 1.33
C TYR A 286 19.37 15.44 2.55
N THR A 287 18.62 16.01 3.48
CA THR A 287 18.24 15.35 4.73
C THR A 287 16.73 15.24 4.81
N ILE A 288 16.28 14.04 5.12
CA ILE A 288 14.88 13.68 5.32
C ILE A 288 14.55 13.88 6.81
N THR A 289 13.42 14.53 7.15
CA THR A 289 13.02 14.75 8.54
C THR A 289 11.74 14.00 8.90
N LEU A 290 11.90 12.92 9.64
CA LEU A 290 10.82 12.05 10.07
C LEU A 290 10.25 12.54 11.39
N SER A 291 8.98 12.97 11.41
CA SER A 291 8.28 13.16 12.68
C SER A 291 8.11 11.82 13.39
N THR A 292 8.44 11.77 14.68
CA THR A 292 8.19 10.62 15.55
C THR A 292 7.14 10.90 16.61
N GLN A 293 6.49 12.07 16.54
CA GLN A 293 5.42 12.45 17.46
C GLN A 293 4.18 11.58 17.18
N GLY A 294 3.66 10.90 18.21
CA GLY A 294 2.49 10.01 18.08
C GLY A 294 2.81 8.55 17.75
N TYR A 295 4.08 8.16 17.67
CA TYR A 295 4.52 6.80 17.30
C TYR A 295 5.23 6.05 18.45
N GLU A 296 4.70 6.17 19.66
CA GLU A 296 5.36 5.70 20.89
C GLU A 296 5.01 4.26 21.30
N ASN A 297 4.06 3.62 20.61
CA ASN A 297 3.34 2.47 21.18
C ASN A 297 3.96 1.10 20.90
N ASP A 298 4.57 0.88 19.73
CA ASP A 298 4.99 -0.46 19.28
C ASP A 298 6.51 -0.71 19.24
N GLY A 299 7.34 0.27 19.63
CA GLY A 299 8.80 0.12 19.68
C GLY A 299 9.51 0.02 18.32
N TYR A 300 8.75 0.04 17.21
CA TYR A 300 9.28 0.10 15.84
C TYR A 300 10.14 1.36 15.64
N VAL A 301 9.64 2.51 16.08
CA VAL A 301 10.36 3.78 16.00
C VAL A 301 11.67 3.73 16.80
N ASP A 302 11.70 3.09 17.96
CA ASP A 302 12.94 2.92 18.72
C ASP A 302 13.97 2.07 17.97
N GLN A 303 13.53 1.01 17.29
CA GLN A 303 14.41 0.21 16.44
C GLN A 303 14.95 1.04 15.26
N MET A 304 14.06 1.78 14.59
CA MET A 304 14.42 2.66 13.47
C MET A 304 15.39 3.76 13.90
N LYS A 305 15.13 4.43 15.03
CA LYS A 305 16.02 5.42 15.67
C LYS A 305 17.42 4.84 15.87
N ASN A 306 17.52 3.64 16.43
CA ASN A 306 18.81 2.99 16.69
C ASN A 306 19.57 2.65 15.41
N ASP A 307 18.87 2.22 14.37
CA ASP A 307 19.47 1.85 13.10
C ASP A 307 19.88 3.06 12.26
N LEU A 308 19.02 4.07 12.16
CA LEU A 308 19.32 5.31 11.42
C LEU A 308 20.42 6.12 12.10
N LYS A 309 20.49 6.13 13.44
CA LYS A 309 21.58 6.77 14.18
C LYS A 309 22.96 6.19 13.82
N ARG A 310 23.03 4.89 13.52
CA ARG A 310 24.28 4.25 13.05
C ARG A 310 24.65 4.64 11.61
N ARG A 311 23.70 5.22 10.87
CA ARG A 311 23.80 5.62 9.47
C ARG A 311 23.81 7.15 9.30
N GLY A 312 24.19 7.88 10.35
CA GLY A 312 24.40 9.32 10.30
C GLY A 312 23.17 10.18 10.62
N ALA A 313 22.05 9.58 11.03
CA ALA A 313 20.88 10.36 11.42
C ALA A 313 21.06 11.06 12.78
N ASP A 314 20.56 12.30 12.86
CA ASP A 314 20.33 12.99 14.12
C ASP A 314 18.96 12.57 14.68
N VAL A 315 18.94 12.14 15.94
CA VAL A 315 17.74 11.58 16.58
C VAL A 315 17.34 12.47 17.73
N GLY A 316 16.28 13.25 17.51
CA GLY A 316 15.61 14.07 18.51
C GLY A 316 14.59 13.27 19.34
N ALA A 317 13.91 13.98 20.25
CA ALA A 317 12.80 13.42 21.02
C ALA A 317 11.65 13.05 20.09
N ASP A 318 11.25 14.01 19.25
CA ASP A 318 10.03 13.94 18.43
C ASP A 318 10.31 13.90 16.91
N ALA A 319 11.58 13.80 16.50
CA ALA A 319 11.96 13.69 15.08
C ALA A 319 13.27 12.93 14.85
N ILE A 320 13.43 12.35 13.67
CA ILE A 320 14.68 11.78 13.16
C ILE A 320 15.04 12.50 11.87
N THR A 321 16.17 13.20 11.84
CA THR A 321 16.70 13.80 10.60
C THR A 321 17.81 12.91 10.07
N THR A 322 17.62 12.30 8.90
CA THR A 322 18.57 11.35 8.30
C THR A 322 19.00 11.81 6.91
N PRO A 323 20.26 11.62 6.49
CA PRO A 323 20.60 11.75 5.07
C PRO A 323 19.80 10.74 4.24
N VAL A 324 19.49 11.07 2.98
CA VAL A 324 18.79 10.19 2.03
C VAL A 324 19.50 8.83 1.90
N GLU A 325 20.83 8.85 1.84
CA GLU A 325 21.66 7.65 1.82
C GLU A 325 21.43 6.79 3.07
N GLY A 326 21.33 7.41 4.25
CA GLY A 326 21.12 6.72 5.51
C GLY A 326 19.78 5.97 5.56
N TYR A 327 18.72 6.57 5.01
CA TYR A 327 17.40 5.97 4.94
C TYR A 327 17.32 4.85 3.88
N THR A 328 17.85 5.08 2.67
CA THR A 328 17.82 4.05 1.63
C THR A 328 18.70 2.85 1.98
N ASN A 329 19.83 3.07 2.65
CA ASN A 329 20.63 1.99 3.25
C ASN A 329 19.88 1.26 4.36
N TYR A 330 19.00 1.93 5.11
CA TYR A 330 18.11 1.26 6.08
C TYR A 330 17.13 0.33 5.35
N LEU A 331 16.45 0.79 4.30
CA LEU A 331 15.56 -0.04 3.49
C LEU A 331 16.29 -1.25 2.90
N GLN A 332 17.47 -1.04 2.32
CA GLN A 332 18.26 -2.12 1.74
C GLN A 332 18.70 -3.13 2.80
N THR A 333 19.11 -2.69 4.00
CA THR A 333 19.60 -3.62 5.04
C THR A 333 18.47 -4.36 5.74
N GLN A 334 17.34 -3.70 5.98
CA GLN A 334 16.22 -4.28 6.74
C GLN A 334 15.24 -5.03 5.85
N TYR A 335 15.11 -4.60 4.59
CA TYR A 335 14.09 -5.10 3.69
C TYR A 335 14.59 -5.65 2.36
N ASP A 336 15.91 -5.62 2.10
CA ASP A 336 16.52 -6.09 0.84
C ASP A 336 15.96 -5.41 -0.41
N VAL A 337 15.48 -4.18 -0.28
CA VAL A 337 14.93 -3.40 -1.41
C VAL A 337 15.40 -1.95 -1.38
N PRO A 338 15.60 -1.35 -2.57
CA PRO A 338 15.75 0.09 -2.70
C PRO A 338 14.39 0.80 -2.62
N LYS A 339 14.45 2.13 -2.55
CA LYS A 339 13.26 2.99 -2.72
C LYS A 339 13.08 3.30 -4.20
N MET A 340 11.97 2.84 -4.75
CA MET A 340 11.52 3.17 -6.11
C MET A 340 10.08 3.68 -6.02
N TRP A 341 9.74 4.71 -6.78
CA TRP A 341 8.37 5.24 -6.86
C TRP A 341 8.04 5.70 -8.27
N VAL A 342 6.74 5.80 -8.53
CA VAL A 342 6.20 6.38 -9.76
C VAL A 342 5.63 7.74 -9.37
N ASP A 343 6.22 8.81 -9.88
CA ASP A 343 5.66 10.16 -9.80
C ASP A 343 4.71 10.32 -10.99
N GLU A 344 3.41 10.34 -10.69
CA GLU A 344 2.36 10.45 -11.70
C GLU A 344 2.14 11.87 -12.19
N ASP A 345 2.47 12.87 -11.38
CA ASP A 345 2.29 14.27 -11.72
C ASP A 345 3.24 14.69 -12.84
N VAL A 346 4.49 14.18 -12.81
CA VAL A 346 5.45 14.37 -13.91
C VAL A 346 5.57 13.18 -14.85
N GLY A 347 4.94 12.05 -14.54
CA GLY A 347 4.96 10.85 -15.38
C GLY A 347 6.33 10.18 -15.45
N ARG A 348 7.01 10.02 -14.30
CA ARG A 348 8.37 9.46 -14.21
C ARG A 348 8.49 8.37 -13.16
N VAL A 349 9.42 7.45 -13.40
CA VAL A 349 9.86 6.46 -12.40
C VAL A 349 11.21 6.88 -11.85
N HIS A 350 11.31 6.92 -10.53
CA HIS A 350 12.53 7.26 -9.82
C HIS A 350 13.03 6.07 -9.00
N LEU A 351 14.34 5.93 -8.91
CA LEU A 351 15.03 4.95 -8.07
C LEU A 351 16.12 5.62 -7.26
N GLN A 352 16.05 5.44 -5.95
CA GLN A 352 17.07 5.85 -5.00
C GLN A 352 17.76 4.62 -4.39
N HIS A 353 19.07 4.50 -4.61
CA HIS A 353 19.90 3.43 -4.07
C HIS A 353 21.22 3.99 -3.53
N GLY A 354 21.33 4.09 -2.20
CA GLY A 354 22.46 4.75 -1.54
C GLY A 354 22.56 6.21 -1.96
N GLU A 355 23.71 6.63 -2.45
CA GLU A 355 23.95 8.01 -2.96
C GLU A 355 23.43 8.24 -4.39
N HIS A 356 23.00 7.18 -5.08
CA HIS A 356 22.63 7.23 -6.49
C HIS A 356 21.13 7.44 -6.67
N HIS A 357 20.79 8.49 -7.42
CA HIS A 357 19.45 8.73 -7.94
C HIS A 357 19.42 8.39 -9.43
N ARG A 358 18.35 7.73 -9.88
CA ARG A 358 18.07 7.42 -11.28
C ARG A 358 16.65 7.83 -11.64
N ILE A 359 16.52 8.56 -12.74
CA ILE A 359 15.24 8.70 -13.45
C ILE A 359 15.20 7.59 -14.49
N LEU A 360 14.31 6.63 -14.28
CA LEU A 360 14.14 5.43 -15.08
C LEU A 360 12.99 5.60 -16.07
N THR A 361 12.85 6.78 -16.64
CA THR A 361 11.86 7.11 -17.67
C THR A 361 12.54 8.00 -18.70
N ALA A 362 12.51 7.61 -19.97
CA ALA A 362 13.24 8.31 -21.01
C ALA A 362 12.55 9.63 -21.41
N ASP A 363 13.33 10.69 -21.58
CA ASP A 363 12.84 12.02 -22.00
C ASP A 363 12.50 12.11 -23.49
N HIS A 364 12.90 11.13 -24.29
CA HIS A 364 12.70 11.08 -25.73
C HIS A 364 12.41 9.66 -26.23
N GLU A 365 11.89 9.58 -27.44
CA GLU A 365 11.74 8.31 -28.15
C GLU A 365 13.11 7.72 -28.48
N PRO A 366 13.30 6.39 -28.34
CA PRO A 366 14.57 5.77 -28.64
C PRO A 366 14.86 5.78 -30.14
N SER A 367 16.16 5.88 -30.48
CA SER A 367 16.60 5.56 -31.83
C SER A 367 16.39 4.06 -32.15
N PRO A 368 16.09 3.70 -33.42
CA PRO A 368 15.97 2.30 -33.82
C PRO A 368 17.20 1.46 -33.47
N GLU A 369 18.40 2.05 -33.53
CA GLU A 369 19.66 1.39 -33.20
C GLU A 369 19.78 1.05 -31.70
N VAL A 370 19.34 1.96 -30.81
CA VAL A 370 19.33 1.70 -29.37
C VAL A 370 18.31 0.64 -29.00
N LEU A 371 17.11 0.66 -29.62
CA LEU A 371 16.12 -0.40 -29.43
C LEU A 371 16.62 -1.74 -29.93
N ASP A 372 17.24 -1.80 -31.12
CA ASP A 372 17.76 -3.05 -31.67
C ASP A 372 18.82 -3.66 -30.73
N ALA A 373 19.75 -2.86 -30.21
CA ALA A 373 20.75 -3.31 -29.25
C ALA A 373 20.14 -3.78 -27.92
N ALA A 374 19.14 -3.05 -27.40
CA ALA A 374 18.43 -3.40 -26.16
C ALA A 374 17.65 -4.72 -26.31
N LEU A 375 16.98 -4.92 -27.45
CA LEU A 375 16.28 -6.16 -27.78
C LEU A 375 17.26 -7.32 -28.03
N GLU A 376 18.37 -7.07 -28.72
CA GLU A 376 19.43 -8.05 -28.96
C GLU A 376 20.01 -8.57 -27.64
N ASN A 377 20.29 -7.69 -26.66
CA ASN A 377 20.78 -8.12 -25.35
C ASN A 377 19.81 -9.07 -24.61
N ILE A 378 18.51 -8.76 -24.66
CA ILE A 378 17.45 -9.64 -24.08
C ILE A 378 17.40 -10.97 -24.82
N GLU A 379 17.47 -10.94 -26.14
CA GLU A 379 17.48 -12.15 -26.96
C GLU A 379 18.71 -12.99 -26.69
N ASP A 380 19.89 -12.40 -26.64
CA ASP A 380 21.14 -13.07 -26.33
C ASP A 380 21.07 -13.74 -24.96
N TYR A 381 20.48 -13.07 -23.96
CA TYR A 381 20.24 -13.68 -22.65
C TYR A 381 19.34 -14.93 -22.77
N VAL A 382 18.21 -14.82 -23.47
CA VAL A 382 17.25 -15.93 -23.61
C VAL A 382 17.84 -17.07 -24.48
N GLU A 383 18.66 -16.75 -25.47
CA GLU A 383 19.31 -17.70 -26.37
C GLU A 383 20.53 -18.39 -25.77
N THR A 384 20.97 -18.00 -24.57
CA THR A 384 21.89 -18.83 -23.76
C THR A 384 21.35 -20.25 -23.56
N ILE A 385 20.03 -20.44 -23.60
CA ILE A 385 19.39 -21.77 -23.60
C ILE A 385 19.87 -22.62 -24.77
N ASP A 386 19.97 -22.06 -25.97
CA ASP A 386 20.40 -22.84 -27.15
C ASP A 386 21.92 -23.04 -27.16
N ARG A 387 22.68 -22.13 -26.56
CA ARG A 387 24.15 -22.19 -26.49
C ARG A 387 24.67 -23.12 -25.40
N TRP A 388 24.02 -23.11 -24.23
CA TRP A 388 24.52 -23.74 -23.00
C TRP A 388 23.48 -24.56 -22.23
N GLY A 389 22.19 -24.46 -22.58
CA GLY A 389 21.12 -25.13 -21.88
C GLY A 389 20.82 -26.53 -22.41
N GLU A 390 20.63 -27.49 -21.52
CA GLU A 390 20.10 -28.81 -21.84
C GLU A 390 18.58 -28.84 -21.59
N THR A 391 17.80 -28.95 -22.67
CA THR A 391 16.34 -29.07 -22.59
C THR A 391 15.75 -29.83 -23.77
N ASN A 392 14.63 -30.52 -23.52
CA ASN A 392 13.85 -31.18 -24.56
C ASN A 392 12.83 -30.24 -25.21
N ASN A 393 12.68 -29.00 -24.73
CA ASN A 393 11.70 -28.05 -25.26
C ASN A 393 12.20 -26.60 -25.22
N PRO A 394 13.26 -26.27 -25.99
CA PRO A 394 13.92 -24.97 -25.93
C PRO A 394 12.95 -23.81 -26.20
N ARG A 395 12.03 -23.96 -27.16
CA ARG A 395 11.04 -22.92 -27.46
C ARG A 395 10.13 -22.59 -26.27
N ALA A 396 9.71 -23.59 -25.50
CA ALA A 396 8.89 -23.35 -24.32
C ALA A 396 9.69 -22.66 -23.23
N VAL A 397 10.90 -23.13 -22.92
CA VAL A 397 11.75 -22.51 -21.87
C VAL A 397 12.04 -21.05 -22.22
N LYS A 398 12.43 -20.77 -23.48
CA LYS A 398 12.68 -19.41 -23.96
C LYS A 398 11.45 -18.51 -23.83
N ALA A 399 10.26 -19.01 -24.18
CA ALA A 399 9.02 -18.26 -24.00
C ALA A 399 8.69 -17.98 -22.51
N HIS A 400 8.93 -18.96 -21.63
CA HIS A 400 8.77 -18.78 -20.18
C HIS A 400 9.77 -17.77 -19.61
N MET A 401 11.04 -17.79 -20.04
CA MET A 401 12.02 -16.77 -19.61
C MET A 401 11.62 -15.37 -20.10
N TYR A 402 11.25 -15.24 -21.37
CA TYR A 402 10.84 -13.96 -21.95
C TYR A 402 9.61 -13.38 -21.23
N GLU A 403 8.59 -14.21 -20.94
CA GLU A 403 7.40 -13.79 -20.18
C GLU A 403 7.76 -13.30 -18.77
N GLY A 404 8.78 -13.90 -18.14
CA GLY A 404 9.30 -13.44 -16.85
C GLY A 404 9.99 -12.08 -16.94
N ILE A 405 10.71 -11.80 -18.03
CA ILE A 405 11.34 -10.49 -18.28
C ILE A 405 10.26 -9.43 -18.43
N LEU A 406 9.24 -9.70 -19.26
CA LEU A 406 8.11 -8.79 -19.43
C LEU A 406 7.38 -8.54 -18.09
N TYR A 407 7.23 -9.56 -17.24
CA TYR A 407 6.68 -9.39 -15.90
C TYR A 407 7.54 -8.47 -15.02
N GLY A 408 8.87 -8.65 -15.04
CA GLY A 408 9.79 -7.80 -14.30
C GLY A 408 9.67 -6.32 -14.67
N LEU A 409 9.53 -6.04 -15.97
CA LEU A 409 9.33 -4.69 -16.50
C LEU A 409 7.93 -4.12 -16.19
N TRP A 410 6.91 -4.98 -16.04
CA TRP A 410 5.56 -4.58 -15.64
C TRP A 410 5.46 -4.27 -14.14
N ALA A 411 6.25 -4.97 -13.32
CA ALA A 411 6.13 -4.98 -11.86
C ALA A 411 6.14 -3.60 -11.18
N PRO A 412 7.01 -2.63 -11.56
CA PRO A 412 7.03 -1.29 -10.95
C PRO A 412 5.71 -0.50 -11.11
N PHE A 413 4.87 -0.87 -12.07
CA PHE A 413 3.63 -0.15 -12.35
C PHE A 413 2.42 -0.73 -11.62
N VAL A 414 2.59 -1.82 -10.85
CA VAL A 414 1.49 -2.63 -10.29
C VAL A 414 0.43 -1.83 -9.51
N ASN A 415 0.81 -0.74 -8.83
CA ASN A 415 -0.12 0.09 -8.07
C ASN A 415 -1.08 0.90 -8.96
N LEU A 416 -0.65 1.28 -10.18
CA LEU A 416 -1.52 1.91 -11.18
C LEU A 416 -2.63 0.94 -11.62
N TYR A 417 -2.26 -0.31 -11.89
CA TYR A 417 -3.21 -1.38 -12.21
C TYR A 417 -4.10 -1.72 -11.01
N ALA A 418 -3.57 -1.68 -9.79
CA ALA A 418 -4.34 -1.92 -8.58
C ALA A 418 -5.48 -0.90 -8.44
N ARG A 419 -5.22 0.39 -8.70
CA ARG A 419 -6.26 1.45 -8.74
C ARG A 419 -7.31 1.15 -9.78
N GLN A 420 -6.91 0.77 -10.99
CA GLN A 420 -7.86 0.49 -12.06
C GLN A 420 -8.74 -0.74 -11.77
N PHE A 421 -8.17 -1.78 -11.15
CA PHE A 421 -8.89 -3.00 -10.83
C PHE A 421 -9.72 -2.93 -9.55
N TYR A 422 -9.50 -1.91 -8.72
CA TYR A 422 -10.18 -1.75 -7.44
C TYR A 422 -11.70 -1.70 -7.60
N GLY A 423 -12.40 -2.46 -6.75
CA GLY A 423 -13.87 -2.59 -6.79
C GLY A 423 -14.44 -3.41 -7.97
N SER A 424 -13.65 -3.68 -9.02
CA SER A 424 -14.11 -4.39 -10.22
C SER A 424 -13.79 -5.88 -10.19
N VAL A 425 -12.61 -6.24 -9.68
CA VAL A 425 -12.12 -7.62 -9.58
C VAL A 425 -11.42 -7.85 -8.24
N THR A 426 -11.21 -9.12 -7.87
CA THR A 426 -10.39 -9.45 -6.71
C THR A 426 -8.92 -9.15 -7.03
N LEU A 427 -8.31 -8.22 -6.30
CA LEU A 427 -6.95 -7.75 -6.58
C LEU A 427 -5.91 -8.88 -6.51
N ASP A 428 -5.97 -9.76 -5.50
CA ASP A 428 -5.02 -10.90 -5.39
C ASP A 428 -5.10 -11.88 -6.57
N ASN A 429 -6.19 -11.88 -7.34
CA ASN A 429 -6.32 -12.72 -8.53
C ASN A 429 -5.82 -12.00 -9.79
N ALA A 430 -5.98 -10.67 -9.86
CA ALA A 430 -5.60 -9.84 -11.00
C ALA A 430 -4.11 -9.44 -10.96
N LEU A 431 -3.62 -9.05 -9.78
CA LEU A 431 -2.24 -8.67 -9.48
C LEU A 431 -1.45 -9.90 -9.03
N GLN A 432 -1.26 -10.83 -9.97
CA GLN A 432 -0.64 -12.11 -9.68
C GLN A 432 0.83 -11.96 -9.27
N TYR A 433 1.29 -12.74 -8.29
CA TYR A 433 2.72 -12.92 -8.05
C TYR A 433 3.39 -13.62 -9.23
N LEU A 434 4.71 -13.50 -9.37
CA LEU A 434 5.47 -14.37 -10.27
C LEU A 434 6.06 -15.55 -9.50
N TYR A 435 5.87 -16.76 -10.01
CA TYR A 435 6.47 -17.98 -9.46
C TYR A 435 7.22 -18.73 -10.54
N ILE A 436 8.55 -18.68 -10.47
CA ILE A 436 9.47 -19.36 -11.37
C ILE A 436 9.94 -20.64 -10.70
N PHE A 437 9.76 -21.77 -11.36
CA PHE A 437 10.25 -23.05 -10.86
C PHE A 437 11.08 -23.81 -11.89
N GLY A 438 12.01 -24.62 -11.39
CA GLY A 438 12.93 -25.43 -12.19
C GLY A 438 13.94 -26.14 -11.29
N GLU A 439 14.72 -27.08 -11.83
CA GLU A 439 15.82 -27.76 -11.12
C GLU A 439 16.87 -26.75 -10.63
N SER A 440 17.77 -27.17 -9.72
CA SER A 440 18.74 -26.27 -9.08
C SER A 440 19.67 -25.54 -10.07
N ASP A 441 19.97 -26.18 -11.19
CA ASP A 441 20.84 -25.70 -12.27
C ASP A 441 20.06 -25.00 -13.41
N ALA A 442 18.79 -24.65 -13.20
CA ALA A 442 17.95 -24.01 -14.22
C ALA A 442 18.21 -22.51 -14.44
N GLY A 443 19.23 -21.92 -13.80
CA GLY A 443 19.61 -20.52 -13.98
C GLY A 443 18.67 -19.50 -13.32
N LYS A 444 17.83 -19.92 -12.37
CA LYS A 444 16.81 -19.06 -11.73
C LYS A 444 17.39 -17.81 -11.05
N ASP A 445 18.52 -17.95 -10.35
CA ASP A 445 19.14 -16.81 -9.66
C ASP A 445 19.74 -15.80 -10.64
N LYS A 446 20.36 -16.29 -11.71
CA LYS A 446 20.90 -15.45 -12.79
C LYS A 446 19.82 -14.78 -13.60
N PHE A 447 18.65 -15.39 -13.71
CA PHE A 447 17.46 -14.76 -14.27
C PHE A 447 16.95 -13.62 -13.42
N SER A 448 16.81 -13.84 -12.11
CA SER A 448 16.45 -12.79 -11.17
C SER A 448 17.44 -11.62 -11.22
N GLU A 449 18.75 -11.90 -11.22
CA GLU A 449 19.81 -10.88 -11.37
C GLU A 449 19.63 -10.09 -12.67
N PHE A 450 19.43 -10.76 -13.81
CA PHE A 450 19.23 -10.08 -15.10
C PHE A 450 18.02 -9.14 -15.07
N VAL A 451 16.87 -9.61 -14.58
CA VAL A 451 15.65 -8.79 -14.48
C VAL A 451 15.85 -7.60 -13.55
N LEU A 452 16.50 -7.79 -12.40
CA LEU A 452 16.77 -6.71 -11.45
C LEU A 452 17.72 -5.66 -12.04
N ARG A 453 18.74 -6.08 -12.81
CA ARG A 453 19.64 -5.16 -13.53
C ARG A 453 18.89 -4.33 -14.56
N LEU A 454 17.92 -4.92 -15.29
CA LEU A 454 17.10 -4.19 -16.27
C LEU A 454 16.23 -3.09 -15.61
N VAL A 455 15.56 -3.39 -14.50
CA VAL A 455 14.64 -2.44 -13.85
C VAL A 455 15.34 -1.43 -12.94
N SER A 456 16.64 -1.58 -12.70
CA SER A 456 17.40 -0.73 -11.77
C SER A 456 18.56 0.03 -12.39
N ASP A 457 18.75 -0.04 -13.71
CA ASP A 457 19.95 0.48 -14.39
C ASP A 457 21.23 -0.07 -13.75
N ASP A 458 21.28 -1.40 -13.57
CA ASP A 458 22.41 -2.14 -12.98
C ASP A 458 22.76 -1.82 -11.50
N LEU A 459 21.93 -1.04 -10.80
CA LEU A 459 22.17 -0.72 -9.38
C LEU A 459 21.88 -1.90 -8.44
N VAL A 460 20.90 -2.74 -8.78
CA VAL A 460 20.49 -3.89 -7.95
C VAL A 460 20.74 -5.19 -8.71
N ARG A 461 21.53 -6.08 -8.10
CA ARG A 461 21.98 -7.34 -8.72
C ARG A 461 21.51 -8.61 -8.00
N GLY A 462 20.77 -8.47 -6.91
CA GLY A 462 20.34 -9.62 -6.09
C GLY A 462 19.01 -9.36 -5.39
N GLY A 463 18.29 -10.45 -5.15
CA GLY A 463 17.06 -10.45 -4.35
C GLY A 463 17.31 -10.88 -2.89
N ALA A 464 16.23 -10.94 -2.13
CA ALA A 464 16.25 -11.44 -0.76
C ALA A 464 16.48 -12.96 -0.71
N ASP A 465 17.29 -13.40 0.25
CA ASP A 465 17.46 -14.82 0.54
C ASP A 465 16.17 -15.36 1.17
N ALA A 466 15.63 -16.46 0.63
CA ALA A 466 14.46 -17.09 1.20
C ALA A 466 14.61 -17.36 2.69
N ASP A 467 15.79 -17.66 3.23
CA ASP A 467 16.00 -17.94 4.66
C ASP A 467 15.61 -16.76 5.56
N ASP A 468 15.82 -15.53 5.10
CA ASP A 468 15.51 -14.31 5.84
C ASP A 468 14.04 -13.85 5.67
N VAL A 469 13.32 -14.38 4.67
CA VAL A 469 11.93 -13.99 4.40
C VAL A 469 10.93 -14.68 5.33
N GLY A 470 10.34 -13.92 6.25
CA GLY A 470 9.27 -14.38 7.15
C GLY A 470 7.89 -13.81 6.83
N LYS A 471 6.89 -14.24 7.63
CA LYS A 471 5.55 -13.64 7.65
C LYS A 471 5.61 -12.11 7.85
N ASN A 472 6.44 -11.68 8.80
CA ASN A 472 6.58 -10.28 9.16
C ASN A 472 7.25 -9.49 8.03
N GLN A 473 8.24 -10.09 7.36
CA GLN A 473 8.89 -9.47 6.19
C GLN A 473 7.88 -9.14 5.09
N ILE A 474 7.09 -10.14 4.68
CA ILE A 474 6.05 -9.97 3.65
C ILE A 474 4.96 -8.97 4.11
N ARG A 475 4.65 -8.91 5.40
CA ARG A 475 3.72 -7.89 5.93
C ARG A 475 4.30 -6.50 5.85
N SER A 476 5.58 -6.32 6.23
CA SER A 476 6.24 -5.02 6.18
C SER A 476 6.34 -4.46 4.78
N LEU A 477 6.37 -5.29 3.72
CA LEU A 477 6.29 -4.81 2.33
C LEU A 477 5.07 -3.93 2.05
N ARG A 478 3.98 -4.07 2.82
CA ARG A 478 2.78 -3.25 2.72
C ARG A 478 2.94 -1.84 3.33
N ASN A 479 4.07 -1.57 3.95
CA ASN A 479 4.30 -0.37 4.75
C ASN A 479 5.58 0.36 4.36
N ILE A 480 6.44 -0.16 3.48
CA ILE A 480 7.77 0.44 3.20
C ILE A 480 7.77 1.42 2.03
N ASP A 481 6.62 1.58 1.36
CA ASP A 481 6.39 2.51 0.26
C ASP A 481 7.43 2.36 -0.87
N THR A 482 7.36 1.26 -1.63
CA THR A 482 8.24 1.07 -2.79
C THR A 482 7.53 0.24 -3.85
N VAL A 483 7.70 0.61 -5.12
CA VAL A 483 7.22 -0.19 -6.25
C VAL A 483 8.26 -1.19 -6.76
N PHE A 484 9.48 -1.17 -6.21
CA PHE A 484 10.55 -2.05 -6.66
C PHE A 484 10.18 -3.53 -6.45
N PRO A 485 10.27 -4.41 -7.47
CA PRO A 485 9.86 -5.80 -7.35
C PRO A 485 10.64 -6.53 -6.25
N TYR A 486 9.93 -7.18 -5.32
CA TYR A 486 10.56 -7.98 -4.27
C TYR A 486 10.84 -9.38 -4.75
N VAL A 487 12.12 -9.72 -4.96
CA VAL A 487 12.53 -11.05 -5.41
C VAL A 487 12.97 -11.91 -4.22
N VAL A 488 12.36 -13.08 -4.07
CA VAL A 488 12.71 -14.08 -3.05
C VAL A 488 13.26 -15.32 -3.74
N SER A 489 14.56 -15.55 -3.56
CA SER A 489 15.27 -16.65 -4.23
C SER A 489 15.18 -17.96 -3.46
N ASP A 490 14.99 -19.07 -4.17
CA ASP A 490 15.03 -20.45 -3.65
C ASP A 490 14.04 -20.75 -2.49
N ILE A 491 12.85 -20.16 -2.54
CA ILE A 491 11.82 -20.39 -1.53
C ILE A 491 11.27 -21.82 -1.60
N SER A 492 11.21 -22.50 -0.45
CA SER A 492 10.55 -23.80 -0.34
C SER A 492 9.03 -23.69 -0.31
N LYS A 493 8.34 -24.71 -0.82
CA LYS A 493 6.88 -24.81 -0.75
C LYS A 493 6.34 -24.63 0.68
N GLN A 494 6.95 -25.27 1.67
CA GLN A 494 6.47 -25.22 3.06
C GLN A 494 6.58 -23.80 3.64
N LYS A 495 7.54 -23.00 3.16
CA LYS A 495 7.71 -21.62 3.58
C LYS A 495 6.59 -20.74 3.03
N ILE A 496 6.27 -20.83 1.73
CA ILE A 496 5.11 -20.16 1.12
C ILE A 496 3.81 -20.49 1.87
N GLU A 497 3.60 -21.77 2.22
CA GLU A 497 2.39 -22.20 2.91
C GLU A 497 2.22 -21.59 4.31
N ARG A 498 3.30 -21.21 4.98
CA ARG A 498 3.29 -20.59 6.31
C ARG A 498 3.07 -19.07 6.26
N ILE A 499 3.26 -18.45 5.11
CA ILE A 499 3.05 -17.03 4.88
C ILE A 499 1.60 -16.84 4.42
N ASP A 500 0.68 -16.85 5.39
CA ASP A 500 -0.76 -16.64 5.16
C ASP A 500 -1.08 -15.28 4.52
N THR A 501 -0.24 -14.26 4.73
CA THR A 501 -0.37 -12.89 4.20
C THR A 501 -0.29 -12.81 2.69
N LEU A 502 0.22 -13.84 2.02
CA LEU A 502 0.18 -13.94 0.56
C LEU A 502 -1.23 -14.24 0.02
N ARG A 503 -2.18 -14.64 0.88
CA ARG A 503 -3.57 -14.95 0.45
C ARG A 503 -4.39 -13.69 0.18
N ASN A 504 -4.06 -12.63 0.88
CA ASN A 504 -4.75 -11.35 0.94
C ASN A 504 -3.72 -10.22 1.03
N PHE A 505 -2.72 -10.25 0.14
CA PHE A 505 -1.68 -9.23 0.12
C PHE A 505 -2.23 -7.90 -0.36
N TRP A 506 -3.11 -7.97 -1.35
CA TRP A 506 -3.76 -6.80 -1.93
C TRP A 506 -5.16 -6.56 -1.36
N GLN A 507 -6.06 -7.55 -1.46
CA GLN A 507 -7.51 -7.33 -1.33
C GLN A 507 -7.95 -6.72 0.01
N ASP A 508 -7.28 -7.07 1.11
CA ASP A 508 -7.70 -6.71 2.47
C ASP A 508 -6.85 -5.58 3.06
N SER A 509 -5.90 -5.01 2.31
CA SER A 509 -4.95 -4.03 2.87
C SER A 509 -4.60 -2.89 1.92
N TRP A 510 -4.78 -3.10 0.62
CA TRP A 510 -4.55 -2.07 -0.38
C TRP A 510 -5.85 -1.33 -0.69
N HIS A 511 -5.80 0.00 -0.72
CA HIS A 511 -6.90 0.90 -1.09
C HIS A 511 -6.37 2.01 -2.02
N PRO A 512 -7.16 2.55 -2.97
CA PRO A 512 -6.73 3.63 -3.86
C PRO A 512 -6.33 4.93 -3.14
N SER A 513 -6.83 5.14 -1.92
CA SER A 513 -6.45 6.26 -1.06
C SER A 513 -5.25 5.97 -0.16
N ASN A 514 -4.61 4.80 -0.28
CA ASN A 514 -3.39 4.53 0.47
C ASN A 514 -2.26 5.41 -0.08
N GLU A 515 -1.58 6.09 0.82
CA GLU A 515 -0.37 6.88 0.52
C GLU A 515 0.89 6.00 0.40
N VAL A 516 0.75 4.67 0.53
CA VAL A 516 1.87 3.71 0.46
C VAL A 516 1.75 2.82 -0.77
N ALA A 517 2.79 2.80 -1.58
CA ALA A 517 2.95 1.91 -2.72
C ALA A 517 3.43 0.52 -2.30
N TYR A 518 2.79 -0.52 -2.86
CA TYR A 518 3.12 -1.92 -2.55
C TYR A 518 3.96 -2.53 -3.69
N PRO A 519 5.04 -3.26 -3.39
CA PRO A 519 5.76 -3.98 -4.42
C PRO A 519 5.01 -5.26 -4.80
N THR A 520 5.20 -5.74 -6.03
CA THR A 520 4.87 -7.14 -6.35
C THR A 520 5.97 -8.08 -5.87
N VAL A 521 5.65 -9.38 -5.75
CA VAL A 521 6.59 -10.39 -5.28
C VAL A 521 6.90 -11.41 -6.38
N ILE A 522 8.19 -11.68 -6.58
CA ILE A 522 8.73 -12.68 -7.50
C ILE A 522 9.38 -13.78 -6.67
N PHE A 523 8.97 -15.03 -6.87
CA PHE A 523 9.52 -16.18 -6.17
C PHE A 523 10.25 -17.09 -7.15
N THR A 524 11.48 -17.51 -6.80
CA THR A 524 12.12 -18.65 -7.46
C THR A 524 12.10 -19.86 -6.55
N SER A 525 11.92 -21.06 -7.12
CA SER A 525 11.78 -22.27 -6.32
C SER A 525 12.18 -23.54 -7.07
N ASN A 526 12.63 -24.54 -6.31
CA ASN A 526 12.81 -25.90 -6.84
C ASN A 526 11.50 -26.72 -6.79
N ASP A 527 10.44 -26.20 -6.16
CA ASP A 527 9.17 -26.91 -6.00
C ASP A 527 8.16 -26.59 -7.13
N SER A 528 7.94 -27.51 -8.05
CA SER A 528 6.91 -27.33 -9.11
C SER A 528 5.44 -27.34 -8.64
N ARG A 529 5.17 -27.46 -7.32
CA ARG A 529 3.84 -27.82 -6.80
C ARG A 529 3.39 -27.02 -5.56
N PRO A 530 3.37 -25.68 -5.60
CA PRO A 530 2.71 -24.89 -4.56
C PRO A 530 1.22 -25.23 -4.48
N ASN A 531 0.58 -24.83 -3.39
CA ASN A 531 -0.83 -25.18 -3.15
C ASN A 531 -1.80 -24.43 -4.08
N ASP A 532 -2.98 -25.03 -4.28
CA ASP A 532 -4.00 -24.56 -5.22
C ASP A 532 -4.37 -23.09 -5.04
N TRP A 533 -4.48 -22.63 -3.78
CA TRP A 533 -4.80 -21.24 -3.47
C TRP A 533 -3.74 -20.25 -3.97
N PHE A 534 -2.46 -20.64 -3.94
CA PHE A 534 -1.34 -19.81 -4.36
C PHE A 534 -1.23 -19.80 -5.89
N ARG A 535 -1.42 -20.98 -6.52
CA ARG A 535 -1.42 -21.11 -7.99
C ARG A 535 -2.51 -20.28 -8.67
N ASN A 536 -3.63 -20.02 -8.00
CA ASN A 536 -4.68 -19.15 -8.53
C ASN A 536 -4.32 -17.66 -8.47
N ARG A 537 -3.32 -17.28 -7.66
CA ARG A 537 -2.86 -15.90 -7.42
C ARG A 537 -1.44 -15.67 -7.96
N ALA A 538 -0.89 -16.63 -8.69
CA ALA A 538 0.49 -16.59 -9.16
C ALA A 538 0.57 -17.01 -10.63
N LYS A 539 1.36 -16.27 -11.39
CA LYS A 539 1.78 -16.61 -12.73
C LYS A 539 2.92 -17.63 -12.63
N MET A 540 2.67 -18.84 -13.11
CA MET A 540 3.56 -19.98 -12.94
C MET A 540 4.44 -20.17 -14.19
N LEU A 541 5.73 -19.88 -14.09
CA LEU A 541 6.69 -20.06 -15.17
C LEU A 541 7.66 -21.22 -14.87
N HIS A 542 8.04 -21.98 -15.90
CA HIS A 542 8.87 -23.17 -15.72
C HIS A 542 10.13 -23.14 -16.56
N PHE A 543 11.26 -23.14 -15.86
CA PHE A 543 12.58 -23.22 -16.46
C PHE A 543 12.97 -24.70 -16.50
N ASP A 544 12.49 -25.38 -17.54
CA ASP A 544 12.77 -26.80 -17.85
C ASP A 544 14.10 -26.94 -18.59
N VAL A 545 15.18 -26.44 -17.99
CA VAL A 545 16.52 -26.40 -18.56
C VAL A 545 17.55 -26.67 -17.48
N ALA A 546 18.65 -27.31 -17.85
CA ALA A 546 19.83 -27.46 -17.00
C ALA A 546 21.01 -26.75 -17.67
N PHE A 547 21.69 -25.88 -16.93
CA PHE A 547 22.93 -25.24 -17.38
C PHE A 547 24.16 -25.92 -16.74
N PRO A 548 25.34 -25.87 -17.38
CA PRO A 548 26.57 -26.37 -16.77
C PRO A 548 26.82 -25.63 -15.45
N SER A 549 26.89 -26.38 -14.35
CA SER A 549 26.93 -25.83 -12.98
C SER A 549 28.17 -26.25 -12.19
N ASN A 550 28.89 -27.27 -12.66
CA ASN A 550 30.15 -27.73 -12.10
C ASN A 550 31.33 -27.34 -13.02
N PRO A 551 32.48 -26.88 -12.48
CA PRO A 551 33.69 -26.67 -13.26
C PRO A 551 34.17 -27.86 -14.10
N GLU A 552 33.74 -29.08 -13.76
CA GLU A 552 34.00 -30.30 -14.55
C GLU A 552 33.05 -30.48 -15.74
N ASP A 553 31.93 -29.75 -15.80
CA ASP A 553 30.95 -29.82 -16.89
C ASP A 553 31.52 -29.19 -18.17
N GLU A 554 31.23 -29.82 -19.31
CA GLU A 554 31.65 -29.30 -20.60
C GLU A 554 31.00 -27.94 -20.86
N GLY A 555 31.81 -26.93 -21.20
CA GLY A 555 31.31 -25.58 -21.51
C GLY A 555 31.14 -24.66 -20.31
N PHE A 556 31.30 -25.12 -19.05
CA PHE A 556 31.10 -24.30 -17.84
C PHE A 556 31.75 -22.91 -17.91
N TYR A 557 33.07 -22.83 -18.12
CA TYR A 557 33.77 -21.55 -18.14
C TYR A 557 33.33 -20.63 -19.28
N LYS A 558 32.98 -21.20 -20.44
CA LYS A 558 32.52 -20.41 -21.58
C LYS A 558 31.10 -19.90 -21.37
N ALA A 559 30.24 -20.71 -20.75
CA ALA A 559 28.89 -20.30 -20.36
C ALA A 559 28.93 -19.15 -19.35
N GLN A 560 29.85 -19.20 -18.38
CA GLN A 560 30.05 -18.10 -17.42
C GLN A 560 30.59 -16.84 -18.08
N GLU A 561 31.54 -16.96 -19.02
CA GLU A 561 32.10 -15.81 -19.76
C GLU A 561 31.03 -15.15 -20.64
N ASP A 562 30.30 -15.94 -21.44
CA ASP A 562 29.19 -15.47 -22.28
C ASP A 562 28.10 -14.79 -21.45
N LEU A 563 27.68 -15.41 -20.33
CA LEU A 563 26.68 -14.82 -19.44
C LEU A 563 27.15 -13.50 -18.83
N ASN A 564 28.41 -13.41 -18.37
CA ASN A 564 28.91 -12.17 -17.79
C ASN A 564 28.98 -11.05 -18.83
N GLU A 565 29.37 -11.34 -20.07
CA GLU A 565 29.37 -10.36 -21.16
C GLU A 565 27.96 -9.82 -21.43
N ILE A 566 26.94 -10.69 -21.45
CA ILE A 566 25.53 -10.30 -21.61
C ILE A 566 25.04 -9.48 -20.43
N LEU A 567 25.38 -9.90 -19.20
CA LEU A 567 24.94 -9.20 -18.00
C LEU A 567 25.62 -7.83 -17.88
N ASP A 568 26.88 -7.69 -18.27
CA ASP A 568 27.63 -6.42 -18.22
C ASP A 568 27.24 -5.41 -19.30
N ALA A 569 26.52 -5.86 -20.34
CA ALA A 569 25.93 -4.95 -21.31
C ALA A 569 24.79 -4.15 -20.67
N ARG A 570 24.92 -2.82 -20.67
CA ARG A 570 23.87 -1.93 -20.20
C ARG A 570 22.67 -1.96 -21.15
N ASN A 571 21.47 -1.92 -20.59
CA ASN A 571 20.23 -2.04 -21.34
C ASN A 571 19.17 -1.03 -20.85
N PRO A 572 18.89 0.05 -21.61
CA PRO A 572 17.95 1.09 -21.22
C PRO A 572 16.48 0.71 -21.46
N ILE A 573 16.15 -0.53 -21.84
CA ILE A 573 14.80 -0.92 -22.26
C ILE A 573 13.70 -0.51 -21.26
N PHE A 574 13.99 -0.58 -19.95
CA PHE A 574 13.00 -0.24 -18.93
C PHE A 574 12.59 1.23 -18.98
N SER A 575 13.50 2.16 -19.28
CA SER A 575 13.15 3.59 -19.31
C SER A 575 12.23 3.93 -20.48
N TYR A 576 12.37 3.24 -21.61
CA TYR A 576 11.46 3.34 -22.74
C TYR A 576 10.13 2.64 -22.47
N VAL A 577 10.12 1.48 -21.80
CA VAL A 577 8.88 0.83 -21.36
C VAL A 577 8.10 1.74 -20.40
N SER A 578 8.80 2.34 -19.44
CA SER A 578 8.22 3.26 -18.47
C SER A 578 7.54 4.43 -19.16
N ARG A 579 8.26 5.08 -20.09
CA ARG A 579 7.74 6.16 -20.90
C ARG A 579 6.44 5.76 -21.60
N ARG A 580 6.42 4.63 -22.30
CA ARG A 580 5.22 4.17 -23.03
C ARG A 580 4.04 3.87 -22.10
N ILE A 581 4.28 3.24 -20.94
CA ILE A 581 3.20 2.93 -19.98
C ILE A 581 2.59 4.21 -19.40
N LEU A 582 3.42 5.18 -19.04
CA LEU A 582 2.98 6.43 -18.39
C LEU A 582 2.40 7.43 -19.41
N ASP A 583 3.07 7.69 -20.53
CA ASP A 583 2.63 8.64 -21.56
C ASP A 583 1.29 8.22 -22.20
N ASP A 584 1.12 6.92 -22.48
CA ASP A 584 -0.09 6.40 -23.12
C ASP A 584 -1.16 5.94 -22.12
N GLU A 585 -0.89 6.06 -20.80
CA GLU A 585 -1.77 5.61 -19.71
C GLU A 585 -2.30 4.18 -19.90
N MET A 586 -1.46 3.26 -20.40
CA MET A 586 -1.87 1.94 -20.90
C MET A 586 -2.66 1.12 -19.85
N TYR A 587 -2.34 1.34 -18.57
CA TYR A 587 -2.95 0.68 -17.42
C TYR A 587 -4.46 0.93 -17.29
N LEU A 588 -5.03 1.98 -17.90
CA LEU A 588 -6.45 2.30 -17.83
C LEU A 588 -7.34 1.26 -18.56
N ASP A 589 -6.86 0.68 -19.65
CA ASP A 589 -7.59 -0.31 -20.45
C ASP A 589 -7.04 -1.74 -20.29
N ALA A 590 -6.20 -1.95 -19.28
CA ALA A 590 -5.46 -3.19 -19.08
C ALA A 590 -6.38 -4.41 -18.90
N GLY A 591 -6.17 -5.43 -19.74
CA GLY A 591 -6.92 -6.69 -19.71
C GLY A 591 -6.30 -7.78 -18.85
N GLY A 592 -5.06 -7.61 -18.39
CA GLY A 592 -4.32 -8.66 -17.70
C GLY A 592 -2.89 -8.30 -17.33
N THR A 593 -2.24 -9.20 -16.57
CA THR A 593 -0.86 -9.04 -16.14
C THR A 593 0.10 -9.13 -17.33
N VAL A 594 0.96 -8.11 -17.50
CA VAL A 594 2.04 -8.03 -18.52
C VAL A 594 1.56 -7.68 -19.94
N ASP A 595 0.25 -7.59 -20.19
CA ASP A 595 -0.29 -7.39 -21.54
C ASP A 595 0.19 -6.08 -22.19
N ASP A 596 0.26 -5.00 -21.42
CA ASP A 596 0.70 -3.70 -21.91
C ASP A 596 2.20 -3.70 -22.27
N VAL A 597 3.05 -4.26 -21.40
CA VAL A 597 4.49 -4.41 -21.71
C VAL A 597 4.70 -5.29 -22.94
N ARG A 598 3.89 -6.34 -23.12
CA ARG A 598 3.96 -7.17 -24.33
C ARG A 598 3.64 -6.36 -25.58
N GLN A 599 2.62 -5.52 -25.55
CA GLN A 599 2.28 -4.64 -26.67
C GLN A 599 3.41 -3.65 -26.95
N VAL A 600 3.98 -3.04 -25.90
CA VAL A 600 5.14 -2.15 -26.04
C VAL A 600 6.32 -2.85 -26.73
N PHE A 601 6.61 -4.10 -26.36
CA PHE A 601 7.68 -4.87 -27.01
C PHE A 601 7.38 -5.17 -28.49
N LEU A 602 6.13 -5.48 -28.86
CA LEU A 602 5.75 -5.68 -30.25
C LEU A 602 5.98 -4.39 -31.08
N ASP A 603 5.63 -3.24 -30.51
CA ASP A 603 5.88 -1.94 -31.13
C ASP A 603 7.39 -1.65 -31.25
N PHE A 604 8.18 -1.98 -30.22
CA PHE A 604 9.65 -1.83 -30.25
C PHE A 604 10.31 -2.70 -31.32
N TYR A 605 9.86 -3.94 -31.52
CA TYR A 605 10.33 -4.80 -32.62
C TYR A 605 10.06 -4.15 -33.98
N GLU A 606 8.87 -3.59 -34.19
CA GLU A 606 8.53 -2.89 -35.43
C GLU A 606 9.39 -1.63 -35.61
N GLN A 607 9.56 -0.81 -34.57
CA GLN A 607 10.35 0.42 -34.60
C GLN A 607 11.85 0.17 -34.86
N ALA A 608 12.41 -0.88 -34.25
CA ALA A 608 13.79 -1.32 -34.51
C ALA A 608 13.99 -1.94 -35.91
N GLY A 609 12.90 -2.33 -36.58
CA GLY A 609 12.97 -3.10 -37.82
C GLY A 609 13.54 -4.51 -37.61
N ARG A 610 13.45 -5.04 -36.40
CA ARG A 610 13.96 -6.35 -35.98
C ARG A 610 12.86 -7.41 -36.10
N GLU A 611 13.17 -8.58 -36.65
CA GLU A 611 12.20 -9.68 -36.71
C GLU A 611 11.97 -10.24 -35.31
N GLN A 612 10.71 -10.29 -34.88
CA GLN A 612 10.32 -10.89 -33.60
C GLN A 612 10.80 -12.35 -33.50
N PRO A 613 11.44 -12.75 -32.38
CA PRO A 613 11.84 -14.14 -32.17
C PRO A 613 10.64 -15.09 -32.14
N LYS A 614 10.80 -16.29 -32.71
CA LYS A 614 9.74 -17.32 -32.74
C LYS A 614 9.27 -17.81 -31.37
N TYR A 615 10.03 -17.53 -30.33
CA TYR A 615 9.73 -17.87 -28.94
C TYR A 615 9.16 -16.70 -28.14
N PHE A 616 9.04 -15.50 -28.72
CA PHE A 616 8.38 -14.37 -28.06
C PHE A 616 6.93 -14.75 -27.71
N PRO A 617 6.49 -14.52 -26.46
CA PRO A 617 5.18 -14.94 -25.99
C PRO A 617 4.11 -13.93 -26.39
N GLU A 618 3.53 -14.07 -27.59
CA GLU A 618 2.36 -13.26 -28.06
C GLU A 618 1.11 -13.45 -27.19
N GLU A 619 1.04 -14.58 -26.48
CA GLU A 619 0.04 -14.89 -25.48
C GLU A 619 0.73 -15.46 -24.23
N PRO A 620 0.11 -15.43 -23.04
CA PRO A 620 0.76 -15.84 -21.80
C PRO A 620 1.46 -17.21 -21.90
N ALA A 621 2.77 -17.24 -21.64
CA ALA A 621 3.60 -18.45 -21.83
C ALA A 621 3.10 -19.65 -20.99
N ASN A 622 2.61 -19.40 -19.78
CA ASN A 622 2.04 -20.42 -18.89
C ASN A 622 0.71 -21.03 -19.40
N ARG A 623 0.00 -20.32 -20.29
CA ARG A 623 -1.20 -20.81 -20.98
C ARG A 623 -0.80 -21.64 -22.20
N ARG A 624 0.02 -21.08 -23.10
CA ARG A 624 0.44 -21.74 -24.34
C ARG A 624 1.32 -22.97 -24.08
N PHE A 625 2.34 -22.81 -23.25
CA PHE A 625 3.31 -23.86 -22.90
C PHE A 625 3.00 -24.45 -21.51
N ASN A 626 1.74 -24.80 -21.30
CA ASN A 626 1.30 -25.40 -20.04
C ASN A 626 1.89 -26.80 -19.84
N ILE A 627 2.71 -26.98 -18.82
CA ILE A 627 3.42 -28.24 -18.54
C ILE A 627 2.45 -29.35 -18.15
N GLY A 628 1.37 -28.99 -17.45
CA GLY A 628 0.30 -29.91 -17.13
C GLY A 628 -0.30 -30.51 -18.38
N LYS A 629 -0.66 -29.66 -19.33
CA LYS A 629 -1.19 -30.05 -20.63
C LYS A 629 -0.22 -30.95 -21.39
N ARG A 630 1.06 -30.57 -21.44
CA ARG A 630 2.13 -31.39 -22.07
C ARG A 630 2.23 -32.78 -21.44
N LYS A 631 2.25 -32.85 -20.11
CA LYS A 631 2.35 -34.11 -19.37
C LYS A 631 1.18 -35.04 -19.66
N TRP A 632 -0.03 -34.50 -19.69
CA TRP A 632 -1.23 -35.26 -20.06
C TRP A 632 -1.20 -35.72 -21.52
N ARG A 633 -0.77 -34.87 -22.47
CA ARG A 633 -0.59 -35.26 -23.89
C ARG A 633 0.40 -36.42 -24.04
N GLN A 634 1.58 -36.34 -23.41
CA GLN A 634 2.57 -37.41 -23.45
C GLN A 634 2.08 -38.73 -22.85
N ALA A 635 1.25 -38.68 -21.81
CA ALA A 635 0.62 -39.88 -21.26
C ALA A 635 -0.36 -40.51 -22.26
N CYS A 636 -1.15 -39.68 -22.96
CA CYS A 636 -2.06 -40.14 -24.00
C CYS A 636 -1.30 -40.77 -25.19
N GLU A 637 -0.24 -40.11 -25.66
CA GLU A 637 0.58 -40.57 -26.79
C GLU A 637 1.32 -41.88 -26.51
N ARG A 638 1.76 -42.08 -25.25
CA ARG A 638 2.42 -43.33 -24.82
C ARG A 638 1.44 -44.46 -24.53
N GLY A 639 0.15 -44.17 -24.42
CA GLY A 639 -0.87 -45.13 -23.98
C GLY A 639 -0.80 -45.43 -22.49
N ASP A 640 -0.23 -44.52 -21.68
CA ASP A 640 -0.14 -44.67 -20.21
C ASP A 640 -1.49 -44.41 -19.53
N VAL A 641 -2.47 -43.88 -20.27
CA VAL A 641 -3.80 -43.50 -19.79
C VAL A 641 -4.89 -43.91 -20.78
N GLU A 642 -5.91 -44.59 -20.27
CA GLU A 642 -7.15 -44.89 -20.98
C GLU A 642 -8.28 -44.00 -20.45
N PHE A 643 -9.22 -43.64 -21.32
CA PHE A 643 -10.34 -42.78 -20.95
C PHE A 643 -11.66 -43.55 -21.06
N GLU A 644 -12.53 -43.38 -20.07
CA GLU A 644 -13.93 -43.81 -20.11
C GLU A 644 -14.83 -42.59 -19.92
N ARG A 645 -15.58 -42.21 -20.97
CA ARG A 645 -16.52 -41.09 -20.90
C ARG A 645 -17.89 -41.55 -20.38
N ARG A 646 -18.44 -40.81 -19.41
CA ARG A 646 -19.82 -40.94 -18.93
C ARG A 646 -20.51 -39.58 -19.03
N GLU A 647 -21.85 -39.55 -18.95
CA GLU A 647 -22.65 -38.32 -19.18
C GLU A 647 -22.17 -37.14 -18.31
N ASP A 648 -21.81 -37.37 -17.05
CA ASP A 648 -21.46 -36.30 -16.10
C ASP A 648 -19.97 -36.24 -15.72
N HIS A 649 -19.11 -37.10 -16.27
CA HIS A 649 -17.69 -37.15 -15.92
C HIS A 649 -16.85 -38.00 -16.89
N LEU A 650 -15.57 -37.69 -16.96
CA LEU A 650 -14.54 -38.45 -17.68
C LEU A 650 -13.65 -39.16 -16.67
N ILE A 651 -13.45 -40.46 -16.84
CA ILE A 651 -12.56 -41.27 -15.99
C ILE A 651 -11.28 -41.52 -16.78
N ALA A 652 -10.16 -41.02 -16.29
CA ALA A 652 -8.84 -41.34 -16.79
C ALA A 652 -8.24 -42.45 -15.92
N ASP A 653 -8.08 -43.64 -16.48
CA ASP A 653 -7.46 -44.81 -15.85
C ASP A 653 -6.01 -44.91 -16.28
N PHE A 654 -5.07 -44.94 -15.33
CA PHE A 654 -3.64 -44.99 -15.63
C PHE A 654 -3.05 -46.34 -15.24
N ASP A 655 -2.17 -46.85 -16.08
CA ASP A 655 -1.28 -47.96 -15.72
C ASP A 655 -0.03 -47.45 -14.98
N LEU A 656 -0.26 -46.68 -13.91
CA LEU A 656 0.79 -46.07 -13.07
C LEU A 656 0.57 -46.37 -11.58
N GLU A 657 1.62 -46.18 -10.79
CA GLU A 657 1.51 -46.35 -9.35
C GLU A 657 0.66 -45.22 -8.72
N PRO A 658 -0.11 -45.50 -7.64
CA PRO A 658 -1.04 -44.51 -7.08
C PRO A 658 -0.42 -43.19 -6.64
N HIS A 659 0.88 -43.16 -6.32
CA HIS A 659 1.58 -41.94 -5.95
C HIS A 659 1.91 -41.05 -7.17
N GLU A 660 2.09 -41.64 -8.35
CA GLU A 660 2.37 -40.93 -9.60
C GLU A 660 1.13 -40.21 -10.13
N LEU A 661 -0.06 -40.80 -9.95
CA LEU A 661 -1.36 -40.19 -10.27
C LEU A 661 -1.60 -38.84 -9.59
N TYR A 662 -1.06 -38.67 -8.38
CA TYR A 662 -1.22 -37.42 -7.65
C TYR A 662 -0.59 -36.23 -8.40
N SER A 663 0.46 -36.49 -9.17
CA SER A 663 1.10 -35.48 -10.00
C SER A 663 0.24 -35.08 -11.21
N TYR A 664 -0.48 -36.01 -11.84
CA TYR A 664 -1.41 -35.73 -12.95
C TYR A 664 -2.66 -35.00 -12.49
N ARG A 665 -3.24 -35.40 -11.34
CA ARG A 665 -4.41 -34.72 -10.79
C ARG A 665 -4.10 -33.24 -10.51
N LYS A 666 -2.91 -32.97 -9.94
CA LYS A 666 -2.51 -31.62 -9.57
C LYS A 666 -2.26 -30.70 -10.75
N THR A 667 -1.93 -31.23 -11.93
CA THR A 667 -1.69 -30.41 -13.11
C THR A 667 -2.97 -29.99 -13.82
N LEU A 668 -4.11 -30.59 -13.50
CA LEU A 668 -5.39 -30.21 -14.07
C LEU A 668 -5.89 -28.89 -13.48
N PRO A 669 -6.44 -27.98 -14.31
CA PRO A 669 -7.13 -26.79 -13.86
C PRO A 669 -8.25 -27.11 -12.85
N THR A 670 -8.34 -26.31 -11.78
CA THR A 670 -9.32 -26.49 -10.70
C THR A 670 -10.77 -26.48 -11.20
N LYS A 671 -11.06 -25.73 -12.28
CA LYS A 671 -12.39 -25.67 -12.92
C LYS A 671 -12.92 -27.04 -13.36
N MET A 672 -12.03 -27.98 -13.68
CA MET A 672 -12.39 -29.35 -14.08
C MET A 672 -12.79 -30.25 -12.90
N ARG A 673 -12.60 -29.78 -11.66
CA ARG A 673 -12.90 -30.47 -10.39
C ARG A 673 -12.37 -31.90 -10.35
N PRO A 674 -11.05 -32.11 -10.51
CA PRO A 674 -10.46 -33.45 -10.60
C PRO A 674 -10.46 -34.17 -9.24
N GLU A 675 -10.96 -35.40 -9.22
CA GLU A 675 -11.02 -36.29 -8.05
C GLU A 675 -10.19 -37.55 -8.29
N LYS A 676 -9.40 -37.96 -7.30
CA LYS A 676 -8.66 -39.23 -7.36
C LYS A 676 -9.52 -40.34 -6.77
N SER A 677 -9.67 -41.44 -7.48
CA SER A 677 -10.32 -42.67 -7.00
C SER A 677 -9.46 -43.88 -7.36
N GLY A 678 -8.71 -44.43 -6.40
CA GLY A 678 -7.82 -45.56 -6.64
C GLY A 678 -6.73 -45.26 -7.66
N ARG A 679 -6.77 -45.95 -8.81
CA ARG A 679 -5.90 -45.73 -9.97
C ARG A 679 -6.44 -44.73 -11.00
N ASN A 680 -7.59 -44.13 -10.71
CA ASN A 680 -8.31 -43.33 -11.67
C ASN A 680 -8.31 -41.85 -11.26
N ILE A 681 -8.35 -40.97 -12.25
CA ILE A 681 -8.64 -39.54 -12.08
C ILE A 681 -9.99 -39.27 -12.73
N ILE A 682 -10.95 -38.83 -11.93
CA ILE A 682 -12.30 -38.47 -12.35
C ILE A 682 -12.33 -36.96 -12.60
N VAL A 683 -12.58 -36.56 -13.84
CA VAL A 683 -12.77 -35.17 -14.28
C VAL A 683 -14.28 -34.94 -14.38
N LYS A 684 -14.82 -34.03 -13.55
CA LYS A 684 -16.28 -33.80 -13.47
C LYS A 684 -16.82 -32.91 -14.59
N ASN A 685 -15.95 -32.21 -15.31
CA ASN A 685 -16.32 -31.47 -16.51
C ASN A 685 -15.53 -32.01 -17.71
N PRO A 686 -16.08 -32.98 -18.46
CA PRO A 686 -15.40 -33.60 -19.60
C PRO A 686 -15.09 -32.60 -20.71
N ASP A 687 -16.02 -31.70 -21.02
CA ASP A 687 -15.88 -30.77 -22.16
C ASP A 687 -14.75 -29.76 -21.92
N ASP A 688 -14.63 -29.24 -20.69
CA ASP A 688 -13.50 -28.37 -20.29
C ASP A 688 -12.15 -29.06 -20.46
N PHE A 689 -12.06 -30.37 -20.17
CA PHE A 689 -10.83 -31.14 -20.28
C PHE A 689 -10.43 -31.36 -21.74
N GLU A 690 -11.42 -31.68 -22.59
CA GLU A 690 -11.21 -31.88 -24.03
C GLU A 690 -10.75 -30.59 -24.72
N GLU A 691 -11.40 -29.46 -24.40
CA GLU A 691 -10.98 -28.13 -24.85
C GLU A 691 -9.57 -27.80 -24.36
N TRP A 692 -9.30 -28.00 -23.06
CA TRP A 692 -7.99 -27.67 -22.48
C TRP A 692 -6.85 -28.49 -23.06
N LEU A 693 -7.05 -29.77 -23.40
CA LEU A 693 -5.99 -30.60 -23.98
C LEU A 693 -5.76 -30.31 -25.48
N ASP A 694 -6.54 -29.42 -26.10
CA ASP A 694 -6.78 -29.27 -27.55
C ASP A 694 -6.78 -30.62 -28.27
N MET A 695 -7.76 -31.47 -27.97
CA MET A 695 -7.87 -32.77 -28.66
C MET A 695 -8.19 -32.63 -30.16
N ASP A 696 -8.52 -31.43 -30.64
CA ASP A 696 -8.76 -31.11 -32.05
C ASP A 696 -7.47 -30.77 -32.83
N ASP A 697 -6.46 -30.13 -32.23
CA ASP A 697 -5.25 -29.64 -32.93
C ASP A 697 -4.14 -30.70 -33.13
N LEU A 698 -4.25 -31.85 -32.45
CA LEU A 698 -3.38 -33.00 -32.72
C LEU A 698 -3.67 -33.67 -34.09
N THR A 699 -4.60 -33.12 -34.88
CA THR A 699 -4.97 -33.59 -36.23
C THR A 699 -4.34 -32.78 -37.37
N ALA A 700 -3.69 -31.64 -37.09
CA ALA A 700 -3.24 -30.73 -38.15
C ALA A 700 -1.99 -31.20 -38.94
N ASN A 701 -1.41 -32.35 -38.60
CA ASN A 701 -0.31 -32.96 -39.38
C ASN A 701 -0.73 -34.15 -40.25
N ASP A 702 -2.00 -34.54 -40.29
CA ASP A 702 -2.49 -35.55 -41.22
C ASP A 702 -3.83 -35.13 -41.83
N GLU A 703 -3.79 -34.67 -43.08
CA GLU A 703 -4.96 -34.56 -43.95
C GLU A 703 -5.61 -35.94 -44.14
N ASP A 704 -6.62 -36.24 -43.30
CA ASP A 704 -7.71 -37.23 -43.47
C ASP A 704 -7.95 -38.06 -42.20
N SER A 705 -8.64 -37.50 -41.20
CA SER A 705 -9.65 -38.27 -40.45
C SER A 705 -10.55 -37.39 -39.59
N SER A 706 -11.87 -37.48 -39.81
CA SER A 706 -12.90 -36.78 -39.03
C SER A 706 -13.31 -37.53 -37.75
N SER A 707 -12.37 -38.14 -37.03
CA SER A 707 -12.63 -38.72 -35.71
C SER A 707 -11.54 -38.27 -34.74
N GLY A 708 -11.93 -37.41 -33.79
CA GLY A 708 -11.05 -36.95 -32.71
C GLY A 708 -10.47 -38.11 -31.92
N ILE A 709 -9.35 -37.89 -31.23
CA ILE A 709 -8.57 -38.92 -30.53
C ILE A 709 -9.42 -39.75 -29.55
N LEU A 710 -10.43 -39.17 -28.90
CA LEU A 710 -11.38 -39.93 -28.06
C LEU A 710 -12.28 -40.86 -28.87
N GLY A 711 -12.64 -40.52 -30.11
CA GLY A 711 -13.34 -41.44 -31.01
C GLY A 711 -12.47 -42.63 -31.47
N ARG A 712 -11.13 -42.51 -31.38
CA ARG A 712 -10.18 -43.60 -31.61
C ARG A 712 -9.81 -44.36 -30.32
N LEU A 713 -9.84 -43.72 -29.15
CA LEU A 713 -9.54 -44.32 -27.84
C LEU A 713 -10.76 -44.95 -27.16
N LEU A 714 -11.98 -44.46 -27.42
CA LEU A 714 -13.26 -44.99 -26.92
C LEU A 714 -13.94 -45.96 -27.89
N GLY A 715 -13.32 -46.21 -29.06
CA GLY A 715 -13.86 -47.00 -30.18
C GLY A 715 -13.47 -48.47 -30.14
#